data_AF-A0A162T9K9-F1
#
_entry.id   AF-A0A162T9K9-F1
#
_cell.length_a   1.000
_cell.length_b   1.000
_cell.length_c   1.000
_cell.angle_alpha   90.00
_cell.angle_beta   90.00
_cell.angle_gamma   90.00
#
_symmetry.space_group_name_H-M   'P 1'
#
loop_
_entity.id
_entity.type
_entity.pdbx_description
1 polymer ?
#
loop_
_entity_poly.entity_id
_entity_poly.type
_entity_poly.pdbx_seq_one_letter_code
_entity_poly.pdbx_strand_id
1 'polypeptide(L)'
;MYQSRLIPCCNRALARDPEGYEPEREQTVKLIRAFIEYGGVKHINQGIVRAVVAIAEQQDGRLRNIALETLAELTILDVALTVRSGGLRVLIQALIDGQQGISEVLVQSVLYVLDTPDTRCYLRPGVELETIIAPFTESNKGANYEERLKNSAKMVTTLIKSWAGLFYMSANNMRAARSVVQALRMPVPETQKLVLDMFFDVFRVKLPKDHHSFLSGRQHTVQIAPSTTTTEAAKTARPGPTSATTASNAERLKMLDHHLSIIIIIFIESDILMALIDMVKSDDIYMSRKATLLIGEVLQLSTRLLPILMAIQVQSLPKLFTLASNFEDEQVRHNATAALAHIDRLTRARTRYNMASNGVASSTLATYKGGERLLAQNTPSARTQEKVHEVKLKIGYAIDDTHFRQLLMDTQVLNTKDYTKWNWDSVIELLQGPLLNPRRLEEAMRGKKFIKRLLAFYRPFKHQFSDMNATKGTISRYVKTGCTLLSTLLTNADGVRYLAENKLLSDIANAFNELDPLLNNGDQATEPIFSKERMESTLTCGYFALLGTFSKHKEGVRILEKFKIFSCFYQISELKNRTDLKVAMITNLDYTLDGHPRVLLSKIMTSGYNPIRLFATQHIGVIMRQSEAEYNDWVIRLLVTQLYDTHMDVCQTAVNLLDEACEKQANLELLVKCRPSLGHLGEIGNPLLLRFLSTSTGFRYLNALGYVQKEMDDWFEVSNQNYVIQLELSLARALVNTPEKKTINPQPGDGLTPPHFYGELTKTEEGCNLLRERGHFKLFADYVRNFSLKKQDQVEASLGQLKAVLWALGNIGATKNGLPFLEEEDVVKDIVEMAESSDILSLKGTCYFVLGLIAKTQQGVELLGEIGWESVVSSNGEPEGLCVPLNLSRFLSIRNWKYKAALSAPPQLPKSATADSVGADILKNIGDMSNHILANEASKNLARLKQVYPDSFKRVDLYYSVCQLLGSYHFRSPVRKYVLEIFEMRFTSELLQELDDLSATITQSTSCIPFTTTTSSDKSFQKPSTSAAITNPNDSIPQEKLEAKTKMMGFHVAS
;
A
#
# COMPACT_ATOMS: atom_id res chain seq x y z
N MET A 1 -28.44 33.62 -25.83
CA MET A 1 -29.40 32.59 -26.27
C MET A 1 -29.29 31.29 -25.48
N TYR A 2 -28.20 30.51 -25.53
CA TYR A 2 -28.18 29.24 -24.75
C TYR A 2 -28.17 29.43 -23.23
N GLN A 3 -27.40 30.38 -22.68
CA GLN A 3 -27.31 30.61 -21.23
C GLN A 3 -28.60 31.21 -20.64
N SER A 4 -29.29 32.09 -21.36
CA SER A 4 -30.53 32.76 -20.92
C SER A 4 -31.69 31.78 -20.68
N ARG A 5 -31.73 30.67 -21.42
CA ARG A 5 -32.74 29.61 -21.27
C ARG A 5 -32.34 28.52 -20.28
N LEU A 6 -31.06 28.17 -20.23
CA LEU A 6 -30.57 27.06 -19.39
C LEU A 6 -30.75 27.33 -17.90
N ILE A 7 -30.46 28.56 -17.44
CA ILE A 7 -30.45 28.92 -16.02
C ILE A 7 -31.84 28.82 -15.39
N PRO A 8 -32.90 29.46 -15.95
CA PRO A 8 -34.22 29.40 -15.34
C PRO A 8 -34.81 27.98 -15.37
N CYS A 9 -34.58 27.23 -16.45
CA CYS A 9 -35.06 25.86 -16.58
C CYS A 9 -34.38 24.92 -15.56
N CYS A 10 -33.05 24.93 -15.46
CA CYS A 10 -32.33 24.10 -14.48
C CYS A 10 -32.66 24.50 -13.04
N ASN A 11 -32.71 25.80 -12.73
CA ASN A 11 -33.07 26.28 -11.38
C ASN A 11 -34.47 25.83 -10.98
N ARG A 12 -35.44 25.91 -11.90
CA ARG A 12 -36.82 25.47 -11.65
C ARG A 12 -36.91 23.97 -11.49
N ALA A 13 -36.32 23.20 -12.40
CA ALA A 13 -36.37 21.74 -12.36
C ALA A 13 -35.74 21.19 -11.07
N LEU A 14 -34.58 21.70 -10.65
CA LEU A 14 -33.88 21.25 -9.45
C LEU A 14 -34.60 21.62 -8.13
N ALA A 15 -35.38 22.69 -8.12
CA ALA A 15 -36.11 23.19 -6.95
C ALA A 15 -37.51 22.57 -6.77
N ARG A 16 -37.97 21.73 -7.72
CA ARG A 16 -39.28 21.06 -7.61
C ARG A 16 -39.31 20.06 -6.45
N ASP A 17 -40.54 19.71 -6.07
CA ASP A 17 -40.80 18.82 -4.97
C ASP A 17 -40.20 17.41 -5.18
N PRO A 18 -39.42 16.88 -4.23
CA PRO A 18 -38.81 15.56 -4.36
C PRO A 18 -39.82 14.42 -4.47
N GLU A 19 -40.97 14.51 -3.80
CA GLU A 19 -41.95 13.41 -3.75
C GLU A 19 -42.64 13.16 -5.12
N GLY A 20 -42.79 14.19 -5.95
CA GLY A 20 -43.48 14.09 -7.24
C GLY A 20 -42.60 14.21 -8.48
N TYR A 21 -41.43 14.86 -8.38
CA TYR A 21 -40.61 15.24 -9.53
C TYR A 21 -39.15 14.77 -9.44
N GLU A 22 -38.85 13.76 -8.64
CA GLU A 22 -37.48 13.23 -8.50
C GLU A 22 -36.84 12.82 -9.84
N PRO A 23 -37.53 12.16 -10.79
CA PRO A 23 -36.95 11.84 -12.10
C PRO A 23 -36.55 13.09 -12.90
N GLU A 24 -37.33 14.18 -12.83
CA GLU A 24 -37.00 15.45 -13.52
C GLU A 24 -35.73 16.07 -12.91
N ARG A 25 -35.61 16.07 -11.58
CA ARG A 25 -34.42 16.55 -10.86
C ARG A 25 -33.20 15.72 -11.23
N GLU A 26 -33.33 14.40 -11.25
CA GLU A 26 -32.27 13.47 -11.64
C GLU A 26 -31.76 13.72 -13.06
N GLN A 27 -32.67 13.85 -14.05
CA GLN A 27 -32.30 14.15 -15.43
C GLN A 27 -31.62 15.53 -15.56
N THR A 28 -32.01 16.50 -14.74
CA THR A 28 -31.37 17.82 -14.72
C THR A 28 -29.94 17.74 -14.19
N VAL A 29 -29.68 16.95 -13.14
CA VAL A 29 -28.31 16.71 -12.66
C VAL A 29 -27.48 15.97 -13.71
N LYS A 30 -28.05 14.97 -14.40
CA LYS A 30 -27.38 14.28 -15.52
C LYS A 30 -27.02 15.23 -16.66
N LEU A 31 -27.90 16.16 -17.00
CA LEU A 31 -27.61 17.18 -18.00
C LEU A 31 -26.42 18.06 -17.59
N ILE A 32 -26.38 18.51 -16.32
CA ILE A 32 -25.25 19.29 -15.80
C ILE A 32 -23.94 18.49 -15.88
N ARG A 33 -23.96 17.20 -15.49
CA ARG A 33 -22.80 16.32 -15.58
C ARG A 33 -22.38 16.05 -17.03
N ALA A 34 -23.31 15.96 -17.97
CA ALA A 34 -22.99 15.86 -19.38
C ALA A 34 -22.25 17.12 -19.89
N PHE A 35 -22.64 18.33 -19.44
CA PHE A 35 -21.86 19.54 -19.75
C PHE A 35 -20.43 19.45 -19.21
N ILE A 36 -20.22 18.83 -18.05
CA ILE A 36 -18.88 18.61 -17.49
C ILE A 36 -18.08 17.64 -18.38
N GLU A 37 -18.67 16.50 -18.71
CA GLU A 37 -18.04 15.42 -19.50
C GLU A 37 -17.57 15.89 -20.89
N TYR A 38 -18.37 16.71 -21.57
CA TYR A 38 -18.06 17.20 -22.92
C TYR A 38 -17.34 18.56 -22.95
N GLY A 39 -16.66 18.97 -21.86
CA GLY A 39 -15.87 20.20 -21.81
C GLY A 39 -16.69 21.50 -21.86
N GLY A 40 -17.98 21.41 -21.57
CA GLY A 40 -18.94 22.51 -21.54
C GLY A 40 -19.02 23.27 -20.22
N VAL A 41 -18.04 23.10 -19.30
CA VAL A 41 -18.01 23.75 -17.97
C VAL A 41 -18.16 25.27 -18.06
N LYS A 42 -17.58 25.89 -19.10
CA LYS A 42 -17.74 27.34 -19.41
C LYS A 42 -19.19 27.81 -19.57
N HIS A 43 -20.12 26.90 -19.82
CA HIS A 43 -21.55 27.19 -19.95
C HIS A 43 -22.31 27.04 -18.63
N ILE A 44 -21.71 26.39 -17.63
CA ILE A 44 -22.26 26.27 -16.28
C ILE A 44 -22.01 27.59 -15.54
N ASN A 45 -23.08 28.21 -15.06
CA ASN A 45 -23.01 29.49 -14.37
C ASN A 45 -23.21 29.34 -12.86
N GLN A 46 -23.02 30.46 -12.14
CA GLN A 46 -23.17 30.48 -10.69
C GLN A 46 -24.58 30.08 -10.21
N GLY A 47 -25.63 30.42 -10.99
CA GLY A 47 -27.01 30.06 -10.67
C GLY A 47 -27.24 28.56 -10.58
N ILE A 48 -26.75 27.83 -11.59
CA ILE A 48 -26.83 26.36 -11.65
C ILE A 48 -26.05 25.75 -10.49
N VAL A 49 -24.82 26.21 -10.24
CA VAL A 49 -24.00 25.69 -9.14
C VAL A 49 -24.67 25.94 -7.79
N ARG A 50 -25.26 27.13 -7.55
CA ARG A 50 -26.02 27.39 -6.31
C ARG A 50 -27.25 26.50 -6.14
N ALA A 51 -27.89 26.06 -7.23
CA ALA A 51 -28.96 25.07 -7.15
C ALA A 51 -28.43 23.70 -6.71
N VAL A 52 -27.29 23.27 -7.26
CA VAL A 52 -26.62 22.02 -6.84
C VAL A 52 -26.17 22.11 -5.38
N VAL A 53 -25.61 23.25 -4.94
CA VAL A 53 -25.26 23.53 -3.54
C VAL A 53 -26.47 23.37 -2.62
N ALA A 54 -27.62 23.92 -3.00
CA ALA A 54 -28.85 23.80 -2.20
C ALA A 54 -29.34 22.35 -2.06
N ILE A 55 -29.10 21.49 -3.06
CA ILE A 55 -29.39 20.04 -2.98
C ILE A 55 -28.37 19.35 -2.06
N ALA A 56 -27.08 19.68 -2.20
CA ALA A 56 -26.01 19.08 -1.40
C ALA A 56 -26.12 19.40 0.11
N GLU A 57 -26.75 20.52 0.47
CA GLU A 57 -27.03 20.89 1.86
C GLU A 57 -28.20 20.09 2.50
N GLN A 58 -29.04 19.42 1.70
CA GLN A 58 -30.14 18.61 2.22
C GLN A 58 -29.61 17.27 2.73
N GLN A 59 -29.50 17.10 4.05
CA GLN A 59 -28.86 15.92 4.64
C GLN A 59 -29.53 14.59 4.26
N ASP A 60 -30.87 14.56 4.20
CA ASP A 60 -31.69 13.37 3.89
C ASP A 60 -32.04 13.24 2.40
N GLY A 61 -31.47 14.08 1.52
CA GLY A 61 -31.81 14.10 0.10
C GLY A 61 -31.21 12.93 -0.68
N ARG A 62 -32.02 12.21 -1.46
CA ARG A 62 -31.55 11.11 -2.35
C ARG A 62 -30.49 11.57 -3.35
N LEU A 63 -30.62 12.80 -3.86
CA LEU A 63 -29.68 13.40 -4.82
C LEU A 63 -28.45 14.07 -4.16
N ARG A 64 -28.33 14.04 -2.82
CA ARG A 64 -27.23 14.72 -2.10
C ARG A 64 -25.86 14.22 -2.55
N ASN A 65 -25.70 12.89 -2.63
CA ASN A 65 -24.44 12.24 -3.00
C ASN A 65 -23.95 12.65 -4.38
N ILE A 66 -24.81 12.56 -5.40
CA ILE A 66 -24.48 12.96 -6.76
C ILE A 66 -24.25 14.47 -6.88
N ALA A 67 -24.94 15.28 -6.07
CA ALA A 67 -24.70 16.72 -6.00
C ALA A 67 -23.31 17.04 -5.41
N LEU A 68 -22.90 16.34 -4.35
CA LEU A 68 -21.55 16.47 -3.76
C LEU A 68 -20.45 16.05 -4.75
N GLU A 69 -20.63 14.94 -5.46
CA GLU A 69 -19.70 14.51 -6.52
C GLU A 69 -19.60 15.53 -7.66
N THR A 70 -20.74 16.07 -8.10
CA THR A 70 -20.79 17.12 -9.13
C THR A 70 -20.07 18.40 -8.66
N LEU A 71 -20.23 18.79 -7.39
CA LEU A 71 -19.49 19.91 -6.82
C LEU A 71 -17.99 19.63 -6.70
N ALA A 72 -17.58 18.39 -6.42
CA ALA A 72 -16.19 18.00 -6.37
C ALA A 72 -15.53 18.08 -7.76
N GLU A 73 -16.21 17.62 -8.82
CA GLU A 73 -15.75 17.77 -10.21
C GLU A 73 -15.63 19.25 -10.61
N LEU A 74 -16.65 20.06 -10.30
CA LEU A 74 -16.61 21.51 -10.55
C LEU A 74 -15.51 22.21 -9.76
N THR A 75 -15.15 21.71 -8.58
CA THR A 75 -14.02 22.24 -7.79
C THR A 75 -12.70 22.05 -8.53
N ILE A 76 -12.52 20.94 -9.25
CA ILE A 76 -11.29 20.68 -10.01
C ILE A 76 -11.25 21.52 -11.29
N LEU A 77 -12.39 21.63 -11.99
CA LEU A 77 -12.48 22.26 -13.30
C LEU A 77 -12.62 23.79 -13.26
N ASP A 78 -13.32 24.35 -12.26
CA ASP A 78 -13.44 25.79 -12.02
C ASP A 78 -13.61 26.08 -10.50
N VAL A 79 -12.48 26.15 -9.80
CA VAL A 79 -12.41 26.46 -8.37
C VAL A 79 -13.11 27.80 -8.07
N ALA A 80 -12.91 28.81 -8.92
CA ALA A 80 -13.42 30.16 -8.71
C ALA A 80 -14.95 30.20 -8.74
N LEU A 81 -15.58 29.52 -9.69
CA LEU A 81 -17.03 29.36 -9.77
C LEU A 81 -17.57 28.61 -8.55
N THR A 82 -16.90 27.55 -8.13
CA THR A 82 -17.36 26.74 -7.00
C THR A 82 -17.29 27.52 -5.68
N VAL A 83 -16.21 28.27 -5.45
CA VAL A 83 -16.07 29.11 -4.24
C VAL A 83 -17.04 30.28 -4.24
N ARG A 84 -17.23 30.98 -5.36
CA ARG A 84 -18.27 32.04 -5.49
C ARG A 84 -19.67 31.54 -5.18
N SER A 85 -19.95 30.28 -5.49
CA SER A 85 -21.25 29.64 -5.26
C SER A 85 -21.42 29.11 -3.83
N GLY A 86 -20.36 29.12 -3.01
CA GLY A 86 -20.35 28.54 -1.67
C GLY A 86 -20.20 27.01 -1.62
N GLY A 87 -19.84 26.38 -2.74
CA GLY A 87 -19.76 24.91 -2.85
C GLY A 87 -18.65 24.31 -1.99
N LEU A 88 -17.47 24.94 -1.93
CA LEU A 88 -16.34 24.43 -1.16
C LEU A 88 -16.66 24.29 0.35
N ARG A 89 -17.45 25.22 0.91
CA ARG A 89 -17.93 25.13 2.29
C ARG A 89 -18.78 23.87 2.51
N VAL A 90 -19.68 23.58 1.57
CA VAL A 90 -20.58 22.41 1.66
C VAL A 90 -19.80 21.11 1.50
N LEU A 91 -18.78 21.08 0.64
CA LEU A 91 -17.87 19.93 0.53
C LEU A 91 -17.14 19.66 1.86
N ILE A 92 -16.56 20.69 2.48
CA ILE A 92 -15.85 20.56 3.77
C ILE A 92 -16.80 20.15 4.89
N GLN A 93 -18.02 20.68 4.92
CA GLN A 93 -19.02 20.26 5.90
C GLN A 93 -19.40 18.79 5.70
N ALA A 94 -19.60 18.34 4.47
CA ALA A 94 -19.90 16.94 4.16
C ALA A 94 -18.76 15.97 4.54
N LEU A 95 -17.51 16.45 4.51
CA LEU A 95 -16.35 15.69 5.02
C LEU A 95 -16.41 15.47 6.53
N ILE A 96 -16.79 16.50 7.30
CA ILE A 96 -16.89 16.44 8.76
C ILE A 96 -18.08 15.60 9.21
N ASP A 97 -19.22 15.77 8.53
CA ASP A 97 -20.43 14.97 8.76
C ASP A 97 -20.19 13.48 8.43
N GLY A 98 -19.23 13.18 7.55
CA GLY A 98 -18.80 11.83 7.21
C GLY A 98 -19.76 11.07 6.31
N GLN A 99 -20.13 11.68 5.18
CA GLN A 99 -21.02 11.04 4.21
C GLN A 99 -20.45 9.68 3.74
N GLN A 100 -21.20 8.60 3.98
CA GLN A 100 -20.74 7.23 3.71
C GLN A 100 -20.45 7.04 2.21
N GLY A 101 -19.25 6.52 1.91
CA GLY A 101 -18.83 6.14 0.55
C GLY A 101 -18.24 7.26 -0.32
N ILE A 102 -18.39 8.54 0.06
CA ILE A 102 -18.00 9.69 -0.79
C ILE A 102 -16.89 10.54 -0.16
N SER A 103 -16.71 10.49 1.16
CA SER A 103 -15.70 11.29 1.87
C SER A 103 -14.27 11.13 1.30
N GLU A 104 -13.88 9.92 0.90
CA GLU A 104 -12.58 9.65 0.27
C GLU A 104 -12.38 10.44 -1.04
N VAL A 105 -13.44 10.59 -1.86
CA VAL A 105 -13.42 11.35 -3.11
C VAL A 105 -13.39 12.85 -2.83
N LEU A 106 -14.18 13.32 -1.87
CA LEU A 106 -14.26 14.74 -1.53
C LEU A 106 -12.94 15.28 -0.99
N VAL A 107 -12.20 14.50 -0.18
CA VAL A 107 -10.87 14.93 0.31
C VAL A 107 -9.91 15.16 -0.86
N GLN A 108 -9.96 14.35 -1.93
CA GLN A 108 -9.09 14.55 -3.09
C GLN A 108 -9.34 15.89 -3.78
N SER A 109 -10.60 16.33 -3.88
CA SER A 109 -10.92 17.64 -4.43
C SER A 109 -10.35 18.79 -3.60
N VAL A 110 -10.35 18.66 -2.27
CA VAL A 110 -9.75 19.65 -1.35
C VAL A 110 -8.22 19.64 -1.45
N LEU A 111 -7.60 18.46 -1.55
CA LEU A 111 -6.16 18.31 -1.74
C LEU A 111 -5.68 18.92 -3.07
N TYR A 112 -6.46 18.78 -4.14
CA TYR A 112 -6.18 19.42 -5.42
C TYR A 112 -6.16 20.95 -5.31
N VAL A 113 -7.15 21.53 -4.61
CA VAL A 113 -7.18 22.98 -4.36
C VAL A 113 -5.98 23.45 -3.54
N LEU A 114 -5.46 22.61 -2.65
CA LEU A 114 -4.33 22.95 -1.80
C LEU A 114 -2.96 22.88 -2.53
N ASP A 115 -2.84 22.10 -3.60
CA ASP A 115 -1.54 21.75 -4.20
C ASP A 115 -0.84 22.90 -4.94
N THR A 116 -1.56 23.64 -5.79
CA THR A 116 -0.97 24.71 -6.62
C THR A 116 -1.35 26.11 -6.11
N PRO A 117 -0.51 27.15 -6.30
CA PRO A 117 -0.81 28.50 -5.81
C PRO A 117 -2.07 29.12 -6.39
N ASP A 118 -2.32 28.87 -7.69
CA ASP A 118 -3.47 29.40 -8.42
C ASP A 118 -4.80 28.88 -7.86
N THR A 119 -4.84 27.62 -7.43
CA THR A 119 -6.01 27.03 -6.79
C THR A 119 -6.03 27.30 -5.27
N ARG A 120 -4.87 27.29 -4.61
CA ARG A 120 -4.72 27.51 -3.16
C ARG A 120 -5.18 28.89 -2.72
N CYS A 121 -5.07 29.90 -3.59
CA CYS A 121 -5.52 31.25 -3.30
C CYS A 121 -7.03 31.35 -2.94
N TYR A 122 -7.82 30.33 -3.26
CA TYR A 122 -9.24 30.24 -2.92
C TYR A 122 -9.54 29.63 -1.54
N LEU A 123 -8.52 29.14 -0.81
CA LEU A 123 -8.63 28.72 0.59
C LEU A 123 -8.20 29.87 1.51
N ARG A 124 -8.94 30.12 2.61
CA ARG A 124 -8.49 31.07 3.62
C ARG A 124 -7.46 30.38 4.53
N PRO A 125 -6.26 30.95 4.70
CA PRO A 125 -5.26 30.41 5.62
C PRO A 125 -5.84 30.27 7.03
N GLY A 126 -5.79 29.06 7.60
CA GLY A 126 -6.19 28.80 8.99
C GLY A 126 -7.71 28.77 9.27
N VAL A 127 -8.57 28.63 8.26
CA VAL A 127 -10.04 28.56 8.45
C VAL A 127 -10.63 27.26 7.91
N GLU A 128 -10.68 27.08 6.59
CA GLU A 128 -11.36 25.93 5.96
C GLU A 128 -10.81 24.58 6.43
N LEU A 129 -9.49 24.39 6.33
CA LEU A 129 -8.84 23.14 6.68
C LEU A 129 -8.75 22.93 8.20
N GLU A 130 -8.71 24.01 9.00
CA GLU A 130 -8.79 23.92 10.46
C GLU A 130 -10.15 23.39 10.92
N THR A 131 -11.20 23.53 10.11
CA THR A 131 -12.52 22.96 10.43
C THR A 131 -12.49 21.43 10.49
N ILE A 132 -11.57 20.78 9.74
CA ILE A 132 -11.34 19.33 9.79
C ILE A 132 -10.60 18.93 11.09
N ILE A 133 -9.79 19.84 11.65
CA ILE A 133 -8.98 19.60 12.86
C ILE A 133 -9.74 20.02 14.14
N ALA A 134 -10.70 20.93 14.03
CA ALA A 134 -11.47 21.45 15.17
C ALA A 134 -12.03 20.35 16.11
N PRO A 135 -12.59 19.22 15.61
CA PRO A 135 -13.13 18.17 16.48
C PRO A 135 -12.13 17.53 17.43
N PHE A 136 -10.82 17.64 17.19
CA PHE A 136 -9.78 17.13 18.09
C PHE A 136 -9.56 18.00 19.34
N THR A 137 -10.00 19.27 19.29
CA THR A 137 -9.77 20.27 20.35
C THR A 137 -11.06 20.91 20.88
N GLU A 138 -12.22 20.57 20.31
CA GLU A 138 -13.53 21.08 20.74
C GLU A 138 -13.85 20.62 22.18
N SER A 139 -14.23 21.57 23.05
CA SER A 139 -14.65 21.28 24.43
C SER A 139 -16.12 20.88 24.55
N ASN A 140 -16.96 21.29 23.60
CA ASN A 140 -18.41 21.07 23.63
C ASN A 140 -18.80 19.78 22.89
N LYS A 141 -19.07 18.72 23.65
CA LYS A 141 -19.40 17.40 23.11
C LYS A 141 -20.90 17.30 22.81
N GLY A 142 -21.30 17.66 21.60
CA GLY A 142 -22.66 17.42 21.10
C GLY A 142 -22.95 15.92 20.87
N ALA A 143 -24.22 15.58 20.60
CA ALA A 143 -24.68 14.19 20.44
C ALA A 143 -23.93 13.38 19.34
N ASN A 144 -23.38 14.06 18.33
CA ASN A 144 -22.65 13.44 17.21
C ASN A 144 -21.13 13.66 17.28
N TYR A 145 -20.59 14.06 18.43
CA TYR A 145 -19.16 14.38 18.58
C TYR A 145 -18.24 13.20 18.24
N GLU A 146 -18.55 11.99 18.74
CA GLU A 146 -17.71 10.81 18.51
C GLU A 146 -17.63 10.43 17.02
N GLU A 147 -18.76 10.50 16.32
CA GLU A 147 -18.82 10.23 14.88
C GLU A 147 -18.05 11.30 14.08
N ARG A 148 -18.24 12.59 14.40
CA ARG A 148 -17.47 13.69 13.80
C ARG A 148 -15.97 13.53 14.03
N LEU A 149 -15.54 13.15 15.23
CA LEU A 149 -14.13 12.91 15.55
C LEU A 149 -13.58 11.71 14.76
N LYS A 150 -14.33 10.61 14.68
CA LYS A 150 -13.94 9.43 13.90
C LYS A 150 -13.80 9.75 12.41
N ASN A 151 -14.70 10.56 11.87
CA ASN A 151 -14.63 11.01 10.47
C ASN A 151 -13.42 11.92 10.27
N SER A 152 -13.21 12.90 11.16
CA SER A 152 -12.05 13.80 11.14
C SER A 152 -10.72 13.04 11.24
N ALA A 153 -10.63 12.00 12.07
CA ALA A 153 -9.46 11.13 12.16
C ALA A 153 -9.14 10.42 10.83
N LYS A 154 -10.16 9.90 10.13
CA LYS A 154 -9.98 9.32 8.79
C LYS A 154 -9.53 10.37 7.77
N MET A 155 -10.09 11.58 7.84
CA MET A 155 -9.74 12.66 6.91
C MET A 155 -8.30 13.13 7.14
N VAL A 156 -7.90 13.39 8.38
CA VAL A 156 -6.52 13.74 8.76
C VAL A 156 -5.53 12.65 8.34
N THR A 157 -5.88 11.37 8.54
CA THR A 157 -5.06 10.24 8.07
C THR A 157 -4.86 10.29 6.55
N THR A 158 -5.90 10.66 5.80
CA THR A 158 -5.84 10.80 4.34
C THR A 158 -5.02 12.02 3.92
N LEU A 159 -5.17 13.15 4.62
CA LEU A 159 -4.37 14.36 4.39
C LEU A 159 -2.87 14.09 4.57
N ILE A 160 -2.46 13.43 5.67
CA ILE A 160 -1.06 13.08 5.98
C ILE A 160 -0.46 12.14 4.92
N LYS A 161 -1.28 11.32 4.28
CA LYS A 161 -0.84 10.42 3.21
C LYS A 161 -0.58 11.14 1.87
N SER A 162 -0.98 12.40 1.72
CA SER A 162 -0.75 13.20 0.52
C SER A 162 0.31 14.27 0.78
N TRP A 163 1.04 14.71 -0.25
CA TRP A 163 2.02 15.80 -0.10
C TRP A 163 1.36 17.11 0.31
N ALA A 164 0.30 17.53 -0.38
CA ALA A 164 -0.38 18.78 -0.07
C ALA A 164 -0.89 18.83 1.38
N GLY A 165 -1.52 17.74 1.85
CA GLY A 165 -1.97 17.63 3.24
C GLY A 165 -0.82 17.54 4.24
N LEU A 166 0.26 16.80 3.93
CA LEU A 166 1.44 16.70 4.80
C LEU A 166 2.10 18.07 5.02
N PHE A 167 2.32 18.84 3.95
CA PHE A 167 2.86 20.20 4.06
C PHE A 167 1.93 21.14 4.82
N TYR A 168 0.61 20.97 4.70
CA TYR A 168 -0.34 21.72 5.52
C TYR A 168 -0.21 21.37 7.00
N MET A 169 -0.05 20.09 7.33
CA MET A 169 0.17 19.64 8.71
C MET A 169 1.45 20.22 9.33
N SER A 170 2.47 20.50 8.51
CA SER A 170 3.73 21.13 8.94
C SER A 170 3.71 22.67 8.93
N ALA A 171 2.70 23.29 8.31
CA ALA A 171 2.60 24.74 8.21
C ALA A 171 2.46 25.44 9.59
N ASN A 172 2.83 26.72 9.65
CA ASN A 172 2.71 27.56 10.85
C ASN A 172 3.30 26.91 12.11
N ASN A 173 4.55 26.43 12.03
CA ASN A 173 5.22 25.71 13.12
C ASN A 173 4.48 24.43 13.55
N MET A 174 4.00 23.67 12.57
CA MET A 174 3.27 22.41 12.76
C MET A 174 2.00 22.55 13.61
N ARG A 175 1.32 23.71 13.55
CA ARG A 175 0.13 24.01 14.39
C ARG A 175 -0.92 22.90 14.29
N ALA A 176 -1.27 22.50 13.07
CA ALA A 176 -2.25 21.45 12.80
C ALA A 176 -1.85 20.09 13.41
N ALA A 177 -0.60 19.66 13.21
CA ALA A 177 -0.08 18.43 13.80
C ALA A 177 -0.05 18.48 15.33
N ARG A 178 0.38 19.61 15.92
CA ARG A 178 0.39 19.84 17.36
C ARG A 178 -1.01 19.79 17.96
N SER A 179 -2.03 20.35 17.29
CA SER A 179 -3.43 20.27 17.73
C SER A 179 -3.92 18.82 17.81
N VAL A 180 -3.60 17.99 16.81
CA VAL A 180 -3.94 16.56 16.81
C VAL A 180 -3.20 15.80 17.92
N VAL A 181 -1.92 16.08 18.14
CA VAL A 181 -1.14 15.49 19.25
C VAL A 181 -1.70 15.92 20.61
N GLN A 182 -2.14 17.17 20.75
CA GLN A 182 -2.71 17.70 21.99
C GLN A 182 -4.01 16.98 22.38
N ALA A 183 -4.76 16.43 21.43
CA ALA A 183 -5.95 15.62 21.70
C ALA A 183 -5.65 14.35 22.53
N LEU A 184 -4.43 13.80 22.43
CA LEU A 184 -3.98 12.69 23.29
C LEU A 184 -3.81 13.11 24.75
N ARG A 185 -3.55 14.39 25.01
CA ARG A 185 -3.38 14.93 26.38
C ARG A 185 -4.70 15.37 27.01
N MET A 186 -5.80 15.39 26.25
CA MET A 186 -7.11 15.71 26.80
C MET A 186 -7.63 14.52 27.64
N PRO A 187 -8.20 14.76 28.83
CA PRO A 187 -8.68 13.70 29.72
C PRO A 187 -10.03 13.13 29.25
N VAL A 188 -10.06 12.61 28.02
CA VAL A 188 -11.24 12.03 27.38
C VAL A 188 -10.85 10.67 26.79
N PRO A 189 -11.14 9.55 27.50
CA PRO A 189 -10.67 8.22 27.11
C PRO A 189 -11.06 7.82 25.69
N GLU A 190 -12.27 8.17 25.24
CA GLU A 190 -12.77 7.84 23.89
C GLU A 190 -11.99 8.58 22.81
N THR A 191 -11.70 9.87 23.03
CA THR A 191 -10.88 10.70 22.13
C THR A 191 -9.45 10.18 22.09
N GLN A 192 -8.85 9.94 23.27
CA GLN A 192 -7.50 9.39 23.36
C GLN A 192 -7.40 8.05 22.63
N LYS A 193 -8.38 7.15 22.78
CA LYS A 193 -8.40 5.86 22.09
C LYS A 193 -8.47 6.00 20.58
N LEU A 194 -9.39 6.82 20.06
CA LEU A 194 -9.56 7.05 18.63
C LEU A 194 -8.32 7.69 17.99
N VAL A 195 -7.75 8.70 18.65
CA VAL A 195 -6.53 9.38 18.18
C VAL A 195 -5.33 8.44 18.24
N LEU A 196 -5.23 7.61 19.27
CA LEU A 196 -4.16 6.62 19.38
C LEU A 196 -4.26 5.56 18.27
N ASP A 197 -5.46 5.05 17.98
CA ASP A 197 -5.72 4.16 16.83
C ASP A 197 -5.38 4.81 15.49
N MET A 198 -5.73 6.08 15.32
CA MET A 198 -5.33 6.87 14.14
C MET A 198 -3.81 6.93 13.99
N PHE A 199 -3.03 7.08 15.06
CA PHE A 199 -1.57 7.08 14.97
C PHE A 199 -0.97 5.70 14.61
N PHE A 200 -1.59 4.59 15.03
CA PHE A 200 -1.19 3.27 14.55
C PHE A 200 -1.36 3.16 13.02
N ASP A 201 -2.46 3.71 12.49
CA ASP A 201 -2.71 3.77 11.03
C ASP A 201 -1.76 4.72 10.29
N VAL A 202 -1.51 5.92 10.83
CA VAL A 202 -0.58 6.90 10.27
C VAL A 202 0.84 6.32 10.17
N PHE A 203 1.32 5.65 11.20
CA PHE A 203 2.63 5.01 11.21
C PHE A 203 2.66 3.61 10.58
N ARG A 204 1.52 3.12 10.05
CA ARG A 204 1.36 1.80 9.41
C ARG A 204 1.81 0.63 10.27
N VAL A 205 1.61 0.75 11.58
CA VAL A 205 2.00 -0.27 12.54
C VAL A 205 0.94 -1.37 12.55
N LYS A 206 1.33 -2.58 12.12
CA LYS A 206 0.47 -3.76 12.21
C LYS A 206 0.63 -4.43 13.57
N LEU A 207 -0.40 -4.32 14.40
CA LEU A 207 -0.45 -5.02 15.68
C LEU A 207 -0.60 -6.55 15.46
N PRO A 208 0.13 -7.40 16.22
CA PRO A 208 -0.04 -8.87 16.15
C PRO A 208 -1.45 -9.32 16.52
N LYS A 209 -1.91 -10.47 16.01
CA LYS A 209 -3.27 -10.99 16.25
C LYS A 209 -3.61 -11.14 17.74
N ASP A 210 -2.64 -11.48 18.58
CA ASP A 210 -2.84 -11.71 20.02
C ASP A 210 -2.66 -10.46 20.89
N HIS A 211 -2.54 -9.27 20.29
CA HIS A 211 -2.29 -8.01 21.01
C HIS A 211 -3.35 -7.71 22.09
N HIS A 212 -4.60 -8.16 21.93
CA HIS A 212 -5.65 -7.97 22.94
C HIS A 212 -5.33 -8.63 24.29
N SER A 213 -4.64 -9.77 24.31
CA SER A 213 -4.23 -10.44 25.55
C SER A 213 -3.15 -9.65 26.32
N PHE A 214 -2.28 -8.96 25.57
CA PHE A 214 -1.30 -8.04 26.12
C PHE A 214 -1.94 -6.74 26.60
N LEU A 215 -2.81 -6.13 25.79
CA LEU A 215 -3.50 -4.89 26.14
C LEU A 215 -4.43 -5.06 27.35
N SER A 216 -5.02 -6.25 27.53
CA SER A 216 -5.94 -6.56 28.64
C SER A 216 -5.27 -6.97 29.95
N GLY A 217 -3.94 -6.98 30.04
CA GLY A 217 -3.26 -7.39 31.28
C GLY A 217 -2.93 -8.88 31.38
N ARG A 218 -3.60 -9.74 30.60
CA ARG A 218 -3.56 -11.22 30.73
C ARG A 218 -2.24 -11.86 30.29
N GLN A 219 -1.48 -11.19 29.42
CA GLN A 219 -0.11 -11.56 29.06
C GLN A 219 0.83 -10.37 29.26
N HIS A 220 2.04 -10.65 29.76
CA HIS A 220 3.08 -9.64 29.97
C HIS A 220 4.03 -9.48 28.77
N THR A 221 3.87 -10.29 27.71
CA THR A 221 4.73 -10.30 26.52
C THR A 221 3.90 -10.32 25.24
N VAL A 222 4.20 -9.43 24.30
CA VAL A 222 3.69 -9.53 22.93
C VAL A 222 4.51 -10.60 22.21
N GLN A 223 3.89 -11.74 21.89
CA GLN A 223 4.51 -12.71 20.99
C GLN A 223 4.32 -12.21 19.55
N ILE A 224 5.42 -11.85 18.90
CA ILE A 224 5.43 -11.55 17.46
C ILE A 224 5.40 -12.90 16.74
N ALA A 225 4.21 -13.50 16.65
CA ALA A 225 3.99 -14.68 15.82
C ALA A 225 4.00 -14.27 14.33
N PRO A 226 4.45 -15.13 13.41
CA PRO A 226 4.32 -14.87 11.99
C PRO A 226 2.84 -14.65 11.66
N SER A 227 2.50 -13.49 11.07
CA SER A 227 1.13 -13.14 10.69
C SER A 227 0.57 -14.16 9.69
N THR A 228 -0.22 -15.12 10.17
CA THR A 228 -0.99 -16.07 9.36
C THR A 228 -2.30 -15.46 8.89
N THR A 229 -2.29 -14.24 8.33
CA THR A 229 -3.52 -13.60 7.79
C THR A 229 -3.88 -14.05 6.37
N THR A 230 -3.14 -14.98 5.77
CA THR A 230 -3.41 -15.48 4.41
C THR A 230 -4.24 -16.76 4.33
N THR A 231 -4.59 -17.40 5.45
CA THR A 231 -5.23 -18.74 5.41
C THR A 231 -6.75 -18.74 5.18
N GLU A 232 -7.47 -17.63 5.37
CA GLU A 232 -8.92 -17.58 5.11
C GLU A 232 -9.29 -17.05 3.71
N ALA A 233 -8.41 -16.29 3.05
CA ALA A 233 -8.61 -15.86 1.67
C ALA A 233 -8.29 -16.97 0.63
N ALA A 234 -7.55 -18.01 1.04
CA ALA A 234 -7.10 -19.09 0.15
C ALA A 234 -8.20 -20.08 -0.27
N LYS A 235 -9.39 -20.04 0.35
CA LYS A 235 -10.51 -20.93 -0.05
C LYS A 235 -11.41 -20.35 -1.14
N THR A 236 -11.32 -19.06 -1.45
CA THR A 236 -12.20 -18.40 -2.43
C THR A 236 -11.50 -17.48 -3.43
N ALA A 237 -10.20 -17.20 -3.28
CA ALA A 237 -9.43 -16.51 -4.30
C ALA A 237 -8.68 -17.52 -5.19
N ARG A 238 -8.95 -17.50 -6.49
CA ARG A 238 -8.02 -18.05 -7.49
C ARG A 238 -6.63 -17.44 -7.22
N PRO A 239 -5.53 -18.22 -7.22
CA PRO A 239 -4.19 -17.67 -7.08
C PRO A 239 -3.88 -16.86 -8.35
N GLY A 240 -4.13 -15.55 -8.30
CA GLY A 240 -3.69 -14.60 -9.33
C GLY A 240 -2.21 -14.26 -9.16
N PRO A 241 -1.50 -13.90 -10.24
CA PRO A 241 -0.05 -13.77 -10.27
C PRO A 241 0.41 -12.36 -9.90
N THR A 242 0.34 -11.95 -8.64
CA THR A 242 1.01 -10.71 -8.19
C THR A 242 1.50 -10.87 -6.75
N SER A 243 2.49 -11.74 -6.58
CA SER A 243 3.44 -11.66 -5.48
C SER A 243 4.71 -11.11 -6.12
N ALA A 244 4.85 -9.77 -6.17
CA ALA A 244 6.12 -9.14 -6.50
C ALA A 244 7.20 -9.75 -5.60
N THR A 245 8.25 -10.23 -6.22
CA THR A 245 9.33 -11.03 -5.63
C THR A 245 10.04 -10.19 -4.57
N THR A 246 10.28 -10.77 -3.40
CA THR A 246 10.79 -10.07 -2.21
C THR A 246 12.18 -9.47 -2.36
N ALA A 247 12.92 -9.80 -3.42
CA ALA A 247 14.36 -9.63 -3.46
C ALA A 247 14.87 -8.64 -4.55
N SER A 248 14.02 -8.25 -5.53
CA SER A 248 14.20 -7.05 -6.38
C SER A 248 14.10 -5.72 -5.58
N ASN A 249 13.87 -5.80 -4.27
CA ASN A 249 13.48 -4.67 -3.43
C ASN A 249 14.66 -3.87 -2.87
N ALA A 250 15.90 -4.39 -2.94
CA ALA A 250 17.09 -3.68 -2.46
C ALA A 250 17.49 -2.53 -3.40
N GLU A 251 17.47 -2.77 -4.71
CA GLU A 251 17.80 -1.75 -5.73
C GLU A 251 16.69 -0.72 -5.93
N ARG A 252 15.44 -1.05 -5.57
CA ARG A 252 14.28 -0.15 -5.71
C ARG A 252 14.15 0.79 -4.51
N LEU A 253 13.67 2.02 -4.73
CA LEU A 253 13.41 2.94 -3.63
C LEU A 253 12.13 2.53 -2.90
N LYS A 254 12.20 2.41 -1.58
CA LYS A 254 11.05 2.17 -0.71
C LYS A 254 10.32 3.49 -0.47
N MET A 255 9.52 3.92 -1.45
CA MET A 255 8.81 5.22 -1.40
C MET A 255 7.94 5.38 -0.15
N LEU A 256 7.33 4.28 0.31
CA LEU A 256 6.52 4.28 1.53
C LEU A 256 7.35 4.58 2.78
N ASP A 257 8.55 4.01 2.87
CA ASP A 257 9.47 4.22 3.99
C ASP A 257 10.04 5.64 3.95
N HIS A 258 10.33 6.15 2.77
CA HIS A 258 10.78 7.53 2.58
C HIS A 258 9.71 8.54 2.97
N HIS A 259 8.46 8.35 2.52
CA HIS A 259 7.32 9.16 2.95
C HIS A 259 7.06 9.06 4.47
N LEU A 260 7.21 7.85 5.04
CA LEU A 260 7.02 7.64 6.47
C LEU A 260 8.12 8.31 7.30
N SER A 261 9.35 8.43 6.78
CA SER A 261 10.45 9.11 7.48
C SER A 261 10.11 10.58 7.79
N ILE A 262 9.57 11.32 6.82
CA ILE A 262 9.18 12.72 7.02
C ILE A 262 7.93 12.86 7.91
N ILE A 263 6.96 11.93 7.82
CA ILE A 263 5.80 11.89 8.73
C ILE A 263 6.28 11.73 10.18
N ILE A 264 7.20 10.81 10.44
CA ILE A 264 7.74 10.55 11.77
C ILE A 264 8.43 11.79 12.32
N ILE A 265 9.25 12.46 11.50
CA ILE A 265 9.91 13.71 11.90
C ILE A 265 8.88 14.77 12.30
N ILE A 266 7.84 15.01 11.47
CA ILE A 266 6.81 16.02 11.76
C ILE A 266 6.13 15.76 13.12
N PHE A 267 5.82 14.50 13.44
CA PHE A 267 5.15 14.18 14.70
C PHE A 267 6.09 14.14 15.90
N ILE A 268 7.36 13.80 15.72
CA ILE A 268 8.40 13.94 16.76
C ILE A 268 8.56 15.42 17.13
N GLU A 269 8.72 16.30 16.14
CA GLU A 269 8.80 17.76 16.32
C GLU A 269 7.50 18.34 16.92
N SER A 270 6.36 17.70 16.68
CA SER A 270 5.07 18.03 17.30
C SER A 270 4.87 17.45 18.70
N ASP A 271 5.92 16.93 19.35
CA ASP A 271 5.93 16.42 20.72
C ASP A 271 5.07 15.15 20.97
N ILE A 272 4.91 14.29 19.96
CA ILE A 272 4.11 13.06 20.11
C ILE A 272 4.63 12.14 21.22
N LEU A 273 5.96 11.96 21.33
CA LEU A 273 6.57 11.11 22.37
C LEU A 273 6.23 11.63 23.77
N MET A 274 6.23 12.95 23.95
CA MET A 274 5.89 13.56 25.22
C MET A 274 4.41 13.38 25.57
N ALA A 275 3.52 13.47 24.58
CA ALA A 275 2.09 13.16 24.77
C ALA A 275 1.87 11.69 25.14
N LEU A 276 2.55 10.75 24.47
CA LEU A 276 2.46 9.32 24.78
C LEU A 276 3.03 8.99 26.17
N ILE A 277 4.14 9.61 26.57
CA ILE A 277 4.70 9.46 27.92
C ILE A 277 3.71 9.97 28.98
N ASP A 278 3.02 11.08 28.72
CA ASP A 278 1.99 11.57 29.65
C ASP A 278 0.78 10.62 29.71
N MET A 279 0.46 9.87 28.64
CA MET A 279 -0.55 8.81 28.67
C MET A 279 -0.12 7.56 29.45
N VAL A 280 1.18 7.26 29.54
CA VAL A 280 1.68 6.13 30.37
C VAL A 280 1.35 6.34 31.85
N LYS A 281 1.18 7.59 32.28
CA LYS A 281 0.75 7.96 33.64
C LYS A 281 -0.73 7.66 33.93
N SER A 282 -1.53 7.34 32.91
CA SER A 282 -2.95 7.04 33.10
C SER A 282 -3.16 5.82 33.99
N ASP A 283 -4.21 5.87 34.81
CA ASP A 283 -4.67 4.73 35.63
C ASP A 283 -5.25 3.59 34.77
N ASP A 284 -5.63 3.87 33.52
CA ASP A 284 -6.11 2.84 32.59
C ASP A 284 -4.93 2.03 32.02
N ILE A 285 -4.79 0.81 32.53
CA ILE A 285 -3.79 -0.18 32.11
C ILE A 285 -3.86 -0.41 30.59
N TYR A 286 -5.05 -0.43 29.99
CA TYR A 286 -5.22 -0.65 28.55
C TYR A 286 -4.57 0.48 27.75
N MET A 287 -4.89 1.73 28.11
CA MET A 287 -4.36 2.91 27.43
C MET A 287 -2.85 3.10 27.66
N SER A 288 -2.37 2.87 28.89
CA SER A 288 -0.94 2.94 29.23
C SER A 288 -0.12 1.90 28.44
N ARG A 289 -0.59 0.64 28.35
CA ARG A 289 0.07 -0.41 27.54
C ARG A 289 0.01 -0.11 26.04
N LYS A 290 -1.11 0.41 25.54
CA LYS A 290 -1.27 0.76 24.11
C LYS A 290 -0.37 1.93 23.72
N ALA A 291 -0.24 2.95 24.57
CA ALA A 291 0.71 4.05 24.39
C ALA A 291 2.16 3.55 24.43
N THR A 292 2.50 2.64 25.36
CA THR A 292 3.82 2.00 25.44
C THR A 292 4.19 1.25 24.16
N LEU A 293 3.24 0.52 23.56
CA LEU A 293 3.48 -0.14 22.26
C LEU A 293 3.79 0.89 21.18
N LEU A 294 2.99 1.95 21.07
CA LEU A 294 3.23 2.97 20.06
C LEU A 294 4.57 3.66 20.24
N ILE A 295 5.00 3.95 21.49
CA ILE A 295 6.35 4.46 21.77
C ILE A 295 7.41 3.49 21.23
N GLY A 296 7.32 2.20 21.56
CA GLY A 296 8.28 1.20 21.09
C GLY A 296 8.35 1.11 19.56
N GLU A 297 7.22 1.27 18.88
CA GLU A 297 7.14 1.25 17.41
C GLU A 297 7.73 2.52 16.79
N VAL A 298 7.44 3.71 17.34
CA VAL A 298 8.03 4.98 16.90
C VAL A 298 9.56 4.97 17.08
N LEU A 299 10.04 4.47 18.23
CA LEU A 299 11.48 4.30 18.47
C LEU A 299 12.10 3.40 17.41
N GLN A 300 11.49 2.26 17.10
CA GLN A 300 12.07 1.39 16.08
C GLN A 300 12.02 2.01 14.68
N LEU A 301 10.91 2.64 14.31
CA LEU A 301 10.82 3.31 13.02
C LEU A 301 11.88 4.40 12.90
N SER A 302 12.17 5.15 13.99
CA SER A 302 13.23 6.14 14.02
C SER A 302 14.61 5.53 13.74
N THR A 303 14.94 4.36 14.30
CA THR A 303 16.23 3.68 14.04
C THR A 303 16.38 3.15 12.62
N ARG A 304 15.27 2.90 11.93
CA ARG A 304 15.26 2.31 10.57
C ARG A 304 15.18 3.37 9.48
N LEU A 305 14.51 4.49 9.75
CA LEU A 305 14.08 5.45 8.73
C LEU A 305 14.75 6.82 8.86
N LEU A 306 15.42 7.11 9.97
CA LEU A 306 16.05 8.41 10.20
C LEU A 306 17.58 8.29 10.23
N PRO A 307 18.30 9.38 9.92
CA PRO A 307 19.74 9.43 10.11
C PRO A 307 20.15 9.15 11.56
N ILE A 308 21.37 8.64 11.71
CA ILE A 308 21.84 8.08 13.00
C ILE A 308 21.79 9.10 14.14
N LEU A 309 22.14 10.36 13.87
CA LEU A 309 22.14 11.42 14.90
C LEU A 309 20.72 11.74 15.39
N MET A 310 19.77 11.83 14.45
CA MET A 310 18.35 12.03 14.79
C MET A 310 17.79 10.82 15.56
N ALA A 311 18.11 9.61 15.11
CA ALA A 311 17.67 8.38 15.78
C ALA A 311 18.18 8.29 17.23
N ILE A 312 19.45 8.61 17.49
CA ILE A 312 20.03 8.60 18.85
C ILE A 312 19.29 9.54 19.80
N GLN A 313 18.97 10.75 19.34
CA GLN A 313 18.23 11.72 20.15
C GLN A 313 16.84 11.18 20.54
N VAL A 314 16.15 10.56 19.58
CA VAL A 314 14.82 9.96 19.80
C VAL A 314 14.88 8.79 20.79
N GLN A 315 15.93 7.97 20.76
CA GLN A 315 16.09 6.85 21.70
C GLN A 315 16.33 7.26 23.16
N SER A 316 16.80 8.49 23.41
CA SER A 316 17.22 8.91 24.75
C SER A 316 16.07 9.02 25.77
N LEU A 317 14.83 9.28 25.31
CA LEU A 317 13.60 9.40 26.11
C LEU A 317 13.77 9.92 27.56
N PRO A 318 14.39 11.10 27.77
CA PRO A 318 14.84 11.53 29.09
C PRO A 318 13.72 11.62 30.12
N LYS A 319 12.54 12.13 29.73
CA LYS A 319 11.37 12.26 30.63
C LYS A 319 10.85 10.90 31.13
N LEU A 320 10.90 9.85 30.30
CA LEU A 320 10.44 8.52 30.73
C LEU A 320 11.38 7.93 31.79
N PHE A 321 12.70 8.11 31.62
CA PHE A 321 13.68 7.73 32.64
C PHE A 321 13.50 8.53 33.93
N THR A 322 13.28 9.85 33.85
CA THR A 322 13.00 10.68 35.03
C THR A 322 11.78 10.19 35.80
N LEU A 323 10.70 9.81 35.10
CA LEU A 323 9.49 9.26 35.73
C LEU A 323 9.74 7.89 36.37
N ALA A 324 10.54 7.03 35.73
CA ALA A 324 10.92 5.73 36.29
C ALA A 324 11.87 5.85 37.50
N SER A 325 12.59 6.97 37.63
CA SER A 325 13.46 7.27 38.76
C SER A 325 12.83 8.15 39.84
N ASN A 326 11.60 8.66 39.66
CA ASN A 326 10.95 9.52 40.65
C ASN A 326 10.35 8.68 41.78
N PHE A 327 10.76 8.93 43.02
CA PHE A 327 10.28 8.21 44.21
C PHE A 327 9.05 8.88 44.86
N GLU A 328 8.59 10.02 44.37
CA GLU A 328 7.44 10.76 44.93
C GLU A 328 6.09 10.09 44.62
N ASP A 329 5.95 9.46 43.45
CA ASP A 329 4.72 8.78 43.02
C ASP A 329 5.04 7.33 42.64
N GLU A 330 4.71 6.40 43.54
CA GLU A 330 5.00 4.97 43.37
C GLU A 330 4.28 4.35 42.17
N GLN A 331 3.04 4.78 41.89
CA GLN A 331 2.23 4.23 40.80
C GLN A 331 2.78 4.65 39.45
N VAL A 332 3.08 5.94 39.28
CA VAL A 332 3.69 6.48 38.05
C VAL A 332 5.07 5.86 37.82
N ARG A 333 5.87 5.69 38.88
CA ARG A 333 7.18 5.03 38.82
C ARG A 333 7.06 3.59 38.34
N HIS A 334 6.11 2.82 38.87
CA HIS A 334 5.88 1.43 38.46
C HIS A 334 5.46 1.34 36.99
N ASN A 335 4.51 2.18 36.56
CA ASN A 335 4.05 2.25 35.17
C ASN A 335 5.19 2.60 34.20
N ALA A 336 6.02 3.60 34.53
CA ALA A 336 7.16 4.01 33.72
C ALA A 336 8.25 2.91 33.64
N THR A 337 8.53 2.23 34.75
CA THR A 337 9.48 1.11 34.80
C THR A 337 8.98 -0.08 33.97
N ALA A 338 7.69 -0.40 34.07
CA ALA A 338 7.06 -1.43 33.25
C ALA A 338 7.14 -1.08 31.76
N ALA A 339 6.87 0.18 31.39
CA ALA A 339 6.96 0.66 30.02
C ALA A 339 8.37 0.49 29.44
N LEU A 340 9.43 0.88 30.17
CA LEU A 340 10.82 0.67 29.77
C LEU A 340 11.14 -0.82 29.55
N ALA A 341 10.72 -1.68 30.48
CA ALA A 341 10.92 -3.13 30.36
C ALA A 341 10.14 -3.74 29.18
N HIS A 342 9.01 -3.15 28.79
CA HIS A 342 8.26 -3.58 27.60
C HIS A 342 8.94 -3.14 26.31
N ILE A 343 9.42 -1.90 26.24
CA ILE A 343 10.15 -1.36 25.08
C ILE A 343 11.43 -2.18 24.81
N ASP A 344 12.23 -2.48 25.84
CA ASP A 344 13.43 -3.31 25.70
C ASP A 344 13.10 -4.73 25.21
N ARG A 345 12.05 -5.35 25.77
CA ARG A 345 11.60 -6.68 25.32
C ARG A 345 11.12 -6.68 23.86
N LEU A 346 10.38 -5.66 23.44
CA LEU A 346 9.88 -5.52 22.07
C LEU A 346 11.05 -5.38 21.08
N THR A 347 12.03 -4.55 21.43
CA THR A 347 13.26 -4.34 20.65
C THR A 347 14.06 -5.64 20.51
N ARG A 348 14.25 -6.39 21.60
CA ARG A 348 14.95 -7.69 21.57
C ARG A 348 14.19 -8.77 20.79
N ALA A 349 12.87 -8.82 20.93
CA ALA A 349 12.03 -9.79 20.21
C ALA A 349 12.09 -9.57 18.69
N ARG A 350 12.06 -8.31 18.26
CA ARG A 350 12.18 -7.97 16.84
C ARG A 350 13.59 -8.14 16.28
N THR A 351 14.62 -7.85 17.05
CA THR A 351 16.00 -8.14 16.62
C THR A 351 16.16 -9.64 16.33
N ARG A 352 15.60 -10.50 17.19
CA ARG A 352 15.55 -11.96 16.94
C ARG A 352 14.69 -12.32 15.71
N TYR A 353 13.57 -11.64 15.51
CA TYR A 353 12.71 -11.87 14.35
C TYR A 353 13.37 -11.46 13.04
N ASN A 354 14.02 -10.29 12.95
CA ASN A 354 14.71 -9.83 11.74
C ASN A 354 15.87 -10.77 11.35
N MET A 355 16.57 -11.33 12.35
CA MET A 355 17.58 -12.38 12.12
C MET A 355 16.95 -13.70 11.62
N ALA A 356 15.70 -13.99 11.99
CA ALA A 356 14.96 -15.15 11.50
C ALA A 356 14.28 -14.89 10.13
N SER A 357 13.92 -13.63 9.81
CA SER A 357 13.22 -13.26 8.58
C SER A 357 14.14 -13.11 7.39
N ASN A 358 15.45 -12.87 7.58
CA ASN A 358 16.45 -13.04 6.52
C ASN A 358 16.65 -14.52 6.11
N GLY A 359 15.99 -15.46 6.80
CA GLY A 359 15.61 -16.77 6.26
C GLY A 359 14.12 -16.74 5.88
N VAL A 360 13.78 -16.20 4.70
CA VAL A 360 12.41 -15.79 4.39
C VAL A 360 11.42 -16.97 4.24
N ALA A 361 10.32 -16.86 5.00
CA ALA A 361 8.95 -17.34 4.76
C ALA A 361 8.71 -18.79 4.30
N SER A 362 8.52 -19.69 5.28
CA SER A 362 7.78 -20.94 5.10
C SER A 362 6.71 -21.10 6.18
N SER A 363 5.59 -20.39 6.05
CA SER A 363 4.42 -20.61 6.92
C SER A 363 3.08 -20.78 6.18
N THR A 364 3.01 -20.52 4.88
CA THR A 364 1.77 -20.64 4.10
C THR A 364 1.62 -21.94 3.30
N LEU A 365 2.62 -22.82 3.29
CA LEU A 365 2.54 -24.14 2.67
C LEU A 365 2.53 -25.29 3.71
N ALA A 366 2.13 -24.99 4.94
CA ALA A 366 2.13 -25.95 6.06
C ALA A 366 0.85 -26.80 6.16
N THR A 367 -0.02 -26.78 5.14
CA THR A 367 -1.25 -27.60 5.13
C THR A 367 -1.04 -28.97 4.50
N TYR A 368 0.03 -29.16 3.72
CA TYR A 368 0.47 -30.47 3.27
C TYR A 368 1.99 -30.54 3.32
N LYS A 369 2.54 -31.31 4.29
CA LYS A 369 3.79 -32.13 4.19
C LYS A 369 4.57 -32.27 5.50
N GLY A 370 5.17 -33.45 5.63
CA GLY A 370 6.33 -33.78 6.45
C GLY A 370 7.65 -33.20 5.93
N GLY A 371 7.70 -31.90 5.67
CA GLY A 371 8.88 -31.15 5.21
C GLY A 371 9.78 -30.59 6.33
N GLU A 372 9.58 -31.01 7.58
CA GLU A 372 10.24 -30.40 8.76
C GLU A 372 11.76 -30.58 8.87
N ARG A 373 12.44 -31.29 7.97
CA ARG A 373 13.88 -31.58 8.11
C ARG A 373 14.80 -30.99 7.06
N LEU A 374 14.27 -30.34 6.03
CA LEU A 374 15.10 -29.61 5.05
C LEU A 374 15.22 -28.12 5.38
N LEU A 375 14.49 -27.63 6.39
CA LEU A 375 14.45 -26.22 6.82
C LEU A 375 15.33 -25.93 8.05
N ALA A 376 16.17 -26.87 8.46
CA ALA A 376 16.96 -26.79 9.68
C ALA A 376 18.46 -26.57 9.44
N GLN A 377 18.88 -26.14 8.24
CA GLN A 377 20.30 -25.91 7.94
C GLN A 377 20.78 -24.46 8.19
N ASN A 378 19.90 -23.45 8.17
CA ASN A 378 20.31 -22.03 8.29
C ASN A 378 19.67 -21.24 9.44
N THR A 379 19.68 -21.80 10.65
CA THR A 379 19.47 -21.02 11.88
C THR A 379 20.71 -21.10 12.77
N PRO A 380 20.94 -20.18 13.72
CA PRO A 380 21.91 -20.40 14.81
C PRO A 380 21.58 -21.69 15.59
N SER A 381 20.31 -22.11 15.55
CA SER A 381 19.83 -23.41 16.03
C SER A 381 20.31 -24.59 15.17
N ALA A 382 20.58 -24.42 13.87
CA ALA A 382 21.15 -25.42 12.96
C ALA A 382 22.61 -25.72 13.27
N ARG A 383 23.47 -24.71 13.47
CA ARG A 383 24.84 -24.92 13.98
C ARG A 383 24.85 -25.53 15.37
N THR A 384 23.85 -25.23 16.18
CA THR A 384 23.65 -25.86 17.50
C THR A 384 23.13 -27.29 17.33
N GLN A 385 22.26 -27.57 16.36
CA GLN A 385 21.75 -28.90 16.04
C GLN A 385 22.77 -29.79 15.35
N GLU A 386 23.64 -29.25 14.50
CA GLU A 386 24.80 -29.94 13.91
C GLU A 386 25.84 -30.22 14.97
N LYS A 387 26.15 -29.26 15.87
CA LYS A 387 26.99 -29.54 17.04
C LYS A 387 26.34 -30.55 17.99
N VAL A 388 25.03 -30.50 18.21
CA VAL A 388 24.28 -31.51 18.98
C VAL A 388 24.20 -32.84 18.25
N HIS A 389 24.15 -32.86 16.92
CA HIS A 389 24.16 -34.08 16.09
C HIS A 389 25.55 -34.70 16.07
N GLU A 390 26.60 -33.88 15.99
CA GLU A 390 28.01 -34.27 16.10
C GLU A 390 28.34 -34.76 17.51
N VAL A 391 27.76 -34.14 18.54
CA VAL A 391 27.82 -34.59 19.94
C VAL A 391 27.01 -35.88 20.12
N LYS A 392 25.82 -36.03 19.52
CA LYS A 392 25.03 -37.28 19.53
C LYS A 392 25.72 -38.40 18.75
N LEU A 393 26.45 -38.08 17.68
CA LEU A 393 27.33 -39.00 16.96
C LEU A 393 28.46 -39.43 17.90
N LYS A 394 29.20 -38.49 18.51
CA LYS A 394 30.29 -38.79 19.47
C LYS A 394 29.81 -39.59 20.69
N ILE A 395 28.64 -39.28 21.25
CA ILE A 395 28.00 -40.02 22.35
C ILE A 395 27.51 -41.40 21.87
N GLY A 396 26.88 -41.48 20.70
CA GLY A 396 26.43 -42.74 20.10
C GLY A 396 27.58 -43.69 19.72
N TYR A 397 28.75 -43.16 19.40
CA TYR A 397 30.00 -43.91 19.21
C TYR A 397 30.59 -44.45 20.53
N ALA A 398 30.21 -43.86 21.67
CA ALA A 398 30.73 -44.20 23.00
C ALA A 398 29.81 -45.13 23.83
N ILE A 399 28.70 -45.61 23.26
CA ILE A 399 27.77 -46.52 23.95
C ILE A 399 28.35 -47.95 23.98
N ASP A 400 28.40 -48.53 25.18
CA ASP A 400 28.82 -49.91 25.39
C ASP A 400 27.82 -50.96 24.83
N ASP A 401 28.28 -52.20 24.63
CA ASP A 401 27.47 -53.27 24.02
C ASP A 401 26.20 -53.59 24.83
N THR A 402 26.29 -53.47 26.15
CA THR A 402 25.19 -53.75 27.09
C THR A 402 24.07 -52.72 26.98
N HIS A 403 24.42 -51.44 26.98
CA HIS A 403 23.50 -50.32 26.87
C HIS A 403 22.86 -50.27 25.48
N PHE A 404 23.61 -50.57 24.41
CA PHE A 404 23.04 -50.65 23.07
C PHE A 404 21.98 -51.77 22.94
N ARG A 405 22.25 -52.95 23.53
CA ARG A 405 21.28 -54.05 23.56
C ARG A 405 20.06 -53.72 24.40
N GLN A 406 20.23 -52.99 25.49
CA GLN A 406 19.13 -52.50 26.32
C GLN A 406 18.25 -51.52 25.53
N LEU A 407 18.82 -50.52 24.86
CA LEU A 407 18.09 -49.60 24.00
C LEU A 407 17.31 -50.32 22.89
N LEU A 408 17.89 -51.36 22.28
CA LEU A 408 17.21 -52.21 21.31
C LEU A 408 16.00 -52.96 21.91
N MET A 409 16.11 -53.43 23.15
CA MET A 409 14.99 -54.07 23.86
C MET A 409 13.91 -53.06 24.27
N ASP A 410 14.30 -51.85 24.67
CA ASP A 410 13.40 -50.77 25.09
C ASP A 410 12.50 -50.30 23.94
N THR A 411 12.91 -50.47 22.68
CA THR A 411 12.04 -50.22 21.52
C THR A 411 10.80 -51.12 21.48
N GLN A 412 10.83 -52.28 22.14
CA GLN A 412 9.81 -53.34 22.06
C GLN A 412 9.59 -53.95 20.65
N VAL A 413 10.35 -53.51 19.63
CA VAL A 413 10.23 -53.97 18.24
C VAL A 413 10.63 -55.44 18.11
N LEU A 414 11.56 -55.92 18.93
CA LEU A 414 12.01 -57.32 18.95
C LEU A 414 11.00 -58.26 19.64
N ASN A 415 10.20 -57.73 20.57
CA ASN A 415 9.27 -58.49 21.40
C ASN A 415 7.96 -58.79 20.67
N THR A 416 7.36 -57.78 20.03
CA THR A 416 6.07 -57.93 19.33
C THR A 416 6.12 -57.44 17.89
N LYS A 417 5.29 -58.03 17.03
CA LYS A 417 5.06 -57.57 15.65
C LYS A 417 4.03 -56.43 15.57
N ASP A 418 3.30 -56.20 16.64
CA ASP A 418 2.27 -55.15 16.76
C ASP A 418 2.93 -53.78 16.99
N TYR A 419 2.78 -52.89 16.01
CA TYR A 419 3.44 -51.58 15.98
C TYR A 419 2.88 -50.60 17.02
N THR A 420 1.67 -50.84 17.53
CA THR A 420 1.04 -49.98 18.56
C THR A 420 1.73 -50.07 19.91
N LYS A 421 2.47 -51.17 20.13
CA LYS A 421 3.22 -51.46 21.36
C LYS A 421 4.69 -51.05 21.26
N TRP A 422 5.13 -50.54 20.12
CA TRP A 422 6.52 -50.10 19.94
C TRP A 422 6.75 -48.74 20.57
N ASN A 423 7.89 -48.59 21.23
CA ASN A 423 8.33 -47.29 21.71
C ASN A 423 8.99 -46.51 20.57
N TRP A 424 8.19 -45.74 19.84
CA TRP A 424 8.63 -44.97 18.69
C TRP A 424 9.66 -43.88 19.05
N ASP A 425 9.64 -43.38 20.28
CA ASP A 425 10.56 -42.32 20.71
C ASP A 425 11.98 -42.91 20.87
N SER A 426 12.09 -44.10 21.45
CA SER A 426 13.35 -44.87 21.49
C SER A 426 13.81 -45.33 20.09
N VAL A 427 12.89 -45.65 19.19
CA VAL A 427 13.23 -45.97 17.78
C VAL A 427 13.84 -44.74 17.08
N ILE A 428 13.26 -43.55 17.27
CA ILE A 428 13.80 -42.30 16.71
C ILE A 428 15.17 -41.99 17.30
N GLU A 429 15.33 -42.14 18.62
CA GLU A 429 16.61 -41.92 19.31
C GLU A 429 17.72 -42.83 18.76
N LEU A 430 17.43 -44.13 18.58
CA LEU A 430 18.35 -45.09 17.98
C LEU A 430 18.75 -44.69 16.55
N LEU A 431 17.77 -44.28 15.72
CA LEU A 431 18.00 -43.91 14.32
C LEU A 431 18.78 -42.59 14.16
N GLN A 432 18.62 -41.65 15.09
CA GLN A 432 19.28 -40.34 15.06
C GLN A 432 20.64 -40.31 15.78
N GLY A 433 21.03 -41.38 16.46
CA GLY A 433 22.29 -41.46 17.19
C GLY A 433 23.00 -42.80 16.99
N PRO A 434 22.77 -43.82 17.85
CA PRO A 434 23.56 -45.06 17.87
C PRO A 434 23.66 -45.82 16.54
N LEU A 435 22.60 -45.83 15.72
CA LEU A 435 22.58 -46.54 14.43
C LEU A 435 23.27 -45.80 13.28
N LEU A 436 23.79 -44.59 13.51
CA LEU A 436 24.68 -43.91 12.58
C LEU A 436 26.08 -44.55 12.56
N ASN A 437 26.44 -45.31 13.61
CA ASN A 437 27.67 -46.09 13.65
C ASN A 437 27.53 -47.37 12.80
N PRO A 438 28.38 -47.59 11.77
CA PRO A 438 28.29 -48.75 10.89
C PRO A 438 28.31 -50.09 11.64
N ARG A 439 29.13 -50.23 12.69
CA ARG A 439 29.24 -51.48 13.46
C ARG A 439 27.97 -51.83 14.23
N ARG A 440 27.30 -50.81 14.79
CA ARG A 440 26.04 -50.96 15.54
C ARG A 440 24.86 -51.22 14.61
N LEU A 441 24.87 -50.57 13.44
CA LEU A 441 23.89 -50.85 12.41
C LEU A 441 24.02 -52.31 11.93
N GLU A 442 25.24 -52.80 11.70
CA GLU A 442 25.48 -54.21 11.38
C GLU A 442 24.96 -55.15 12.46
N GLU A 443 25.20 -54.86 13.75
CA GLU A 443 24.68 -55.67 14.88
C GLU A 443 23.13 -55.70 14.87
N ALA A 444 22.49 -54.54 14.68
CA ALA A 444 21.04 -54.42 14.56
C ALA A 444 20.46 -55.09 13.30
N MET A 445 21.25 -55.21 12.23
CA MET A 445 20.87 -55.89 10.98
C MET A 445 21.09 -57.42 11.05
N ARG A 446 22.16 -57.89 11.71
CA ARG A 446 22.44 -59.33 11.93
C ARG A 446 21.33 -60.00 12.72
N GLY A 447 20.77 -59.30 13.72
CA GLY A 447 19.51 -59.68 14.34
C GLY A 447 18.35 -59.49 13.35
N LYS A 448 18.10 -60.47 12.47
CA LYS A 448 17.14 -60.46 11.32
C LYS A 448 15.67 -60.02 11.61
N LYS A 449 15.36 -59.52 12.80
CA LYS A 449 14.03 -59.11 13.25
C LYS A 449 13.84 -57.59 13.30
N PHE A 450 14.82 -56.80 13.77
CA PHE A 450 14.60 -55.37 14.07
C PHE A 450 14.31 -54.54 12.80
N ILE A 451 15.32 -54.34 11.93
CA ILE A 451 15.15 -53.58 10.67
C ILE A 451 14.11 -54.23 9.76
N LYS A 452 14.01 -55.58 9.76
CA LYS A 452 12.99 -56.32 9.00
C LYS A 452 11.57 -55.98 9.42
N ARG A 453 11.29 -55.83 10.72
CA ARG A 453 9.96 -55.46 11.24
C ARG A 453 9.67 -53.98 10.94
N LEU A 454 10.64 -53.09 11.12
CA LEU A 454 10.48 -51.67 10.78
C LEU A 454 10.15 -51.47 9.29
N LEU A 455 10.91 -52.07 8.37
CA LEU A 455 10.62 -51.96 6.93
C LEU A 455 9.32 -52.69 6.54
N ALA A 456 8.95 -53.76 7.25
CA ALA A 456 7.68 -54.44 7.03
C ALA A 456 6.47 -53.56 7.36
N PHE A 457 6.56 -52.70 8.38
CA PHE A 457 5.51 -51.73 8.73
C PHE A 457 5.21 -50.77 7.58
N TYR A 458 6.25 -50.34 6.84
CA TYR A 458 6.11 -49.48 5.67
C TYR A 458 5.72 -50.21 4.38
N ARG A 459 5.42 -51.52 4.37
CA ARG A 459 5.00 -52.18 3.12
C ARG A 459 3.53 -51.87 2.79
N PRO A 460 3.22 -51.37 1.58
CA PRO A 460 1.85 -51.01 1.17
C PRO A 460 0.80 -52.08 1.44
N PHE A 461 1.03 -53.30 0.96
CA PHE A 461 0.05 -54.41 1.05
C PHE A 461 -0.05 -55.06 2.43
N LYS A 462 0.63 -54.52 3.44
CA LYS A 462 0.43 -54.93 4.83
C LYS A 462 -0.66 -54.14 5.55
N HIS A 463 -1.18 -53.07 4.95
CA HIS A 463 -2.27 -52.28 5.51
C HIS A 463 -1.99 -51.72 6.93
N GLN A 464 -0.71 -51.62 7.30
CA GLN A 464 -0.30 -51.05 8.59
C GLN A 464 -0.10 -49.54 8.45
N PHE A 465 0.89 -49.11 7.66
CA PHE A 465 1.14 -47.68 7.44
C PHE A 465 0.15 -47.02 6.47
N SER A 466 -0.27 -47.73 5.40
CA SER A 466 -1.12 -47.17 4.33
C SER A 466 -2.55 -46.82 4.75
N ASP A 467 -3.06 -47.44 5.83
CA ASP A 467 -4.46 -47.33 6.26
C ASP A 467 -4.61 -46.36 7.45
N MET A 468 -3.49 -45.82 7.95
CA MET A 468 -3.50 -44.87 9.06
C MET A 468 -3.99 -43.50 8.61
N ASN A 469 -4.87 -42.88 9.40
CA ASN A 469 -5.39 -41.54 9.12
C ASN A 469 -4.29 -40.48 9.13
N ALA A 470 -4.34 -39.59 8.14
CA ALA A 470 -3.44 -38.46 8.00
C ALA A 470 -3.83 -37.33 8.98
N THR A 471 -3.05 -37.17 10.04
CA THR A 471 -3.11 -36.02 10.96
C THR A 471 -1.73 -35.40 11.08
N LYS A 472 -1.65 -34.13 11.50
CA LYS A 472 -0.35 -33.43 11.65
C LYS A 472 0.62 -34.19 12.58
N GLY A 473 0.09 -34.77 13.67
CA GLY A 473 0.86 -35.59 14.61
C GLY A 473 1.34 -36.92 14.02
N THR A 474 0.47 -37.65 13.29
CA THR A 474 0.82 -38.95 12.70
C THR A 474 1.81 -38.81 11.54
N ILE A 475 1.68 -37.77 10.70
CA ILE A 475 2.63 -37.48 9.62
C ILE A 475 4.02 -37.19 10.19
N SER A 476 4.12 -36.27 11.16
CA SER A 476 5.43 -35.90 11.75
C SER A 476 6.06 -37.08 12.48
N ARG A 477 5.28 -37.94 13.13
CA ARG A 477 5.80 -39.11 13.84
C ARG A 477 6.26 -40.23 12.89
N TYR A 478 5.39 -40.73 12.03
CA TYR A 478 5.66 -41.97 11.28
C TYR A 478 6.38 -41.75 9.95
N VAL A 479 6.06 -40.67 9.21
CA VAL A 479 6.71 -40.38 7.92
C VAL A 479 8.16 -39.95 8.14
N LYS A 480 8.40 -39.05 9.11
CA LYS A 480 9.75 -38.55 9.46
C LYS A 480 10.64 -39.68 9.96
N THR A 481 10.10 -40.58 10.78
CA THR A 481 10.84 -41.76 11.26
C THR A 481 11.23 -42.67 10.10
N GLY A 482 10.33 -42.90 9.15
CA GLY A 482 10.61 -43.69 7.95
C GLY A 482 11.69 -43.06 7.07
N CYS A 483 11.62 -41.75 6.85
CA CYS A 483 12.67 -41.02 6.12
C CYS A 483 14.02 -41.10 6.86
N THR A 484 14.03 -41.02 8.19
CA THR A 484 15.26 -41.20 8.99
C THR A 484 15.83 -42.59 8.80
N LEU A 485 15.00 -43.63 8.94
CA LEU A 485 15.40 -45.03 8.77
C LEU A 485 16.04 -45.27 7.41
N LEU A 486 15.40 -44.81 6.34
CA LEU A 486 15.92 -44.96 4.98
C LEU A 486 17.23 -44.19 4.79
N SER A 487 17.34 -42.98 5.31
CA SER A 487 18.58 -42.20 5.25
C SER A 487 19.72 -42.89 6.00
N THR A 488 19.49 -43.39 7.22
CA THR A 488 20.49 -44.14 8.00
C THR A 488 20.96 -45.41 7.28
N LEU A 489 20.06 -46.12 6.60
CA LEU A 489 20.42 -47.31 5.81
C LEU A 489 21.18 -46.96 4.52
N LEU A 490 20.80 -45.88 3.83
CA LEU A 490 21.44 -45.46 2.58
C LEU A 490 22.85 -44.88 2.78
N THR A 491 23.17 -44.40 3.99
CA THR A 491 24.52 -43.93 4.35
C THR A 491 25.53 -45.08 4.48
N ASN A 492 25.08 -46.33 4.68
CA ASN A 492 25.94 -47.48 4.90
C ASN A 492 25.85 -48.50 3.75
N ALA A 493 27.00 -49.04 3.30
CA ALA A 493 27.05 -49.96 2.15
C ALA A 493 26.22 -51.24 2.34
N ASP A 494 26.22 -51.82 3.54
CA ASP A 494 25.42 -53.02 3.84
C ASP A 494 23.92 -52.68 3.95
N GLY A 495 23.58 -51.48 4.40
CA GLY A 495 22.20 -50.98 4.39
C GLY A 495 21.66 -50.80 2.95
N VAL A 496 22.49 -50.28 2.04
CA VAL A 496 22.19 -50.18 0.61
C VAL A 496 21.94 -51.56 0.00
N ARG A 497 22.81 -52.55 0.27
CA ARG A 497 22.62 -53.94 -0.18
C ARG A 497 21.31 -54.53 0.35
N TYR A 498 21.04 -54.34 1.64
CA TYR A 498 19.83 -54.84 2.28
C TYR A 498 18.55 -54.20 1.70
N LEU A 499 18.56 -52.90 1.40
CA LEU A 499 17.46 -52.22 0.73
C LEU A 499 17.27 -52.72 -0.72
N ALA A 500 18.37 -53.01 -1.43
CA ALA A 500 18.33 -53.51 -2.81
C ALA A 500 17.73 -54.94 -2.94
N GLU A 501 17.67 -55.69 -1.84
CA GLU A 501 17.04 -57.02 -1.75
C GLU A 501 15.64 -56.98 -1.10
N ASN A 502 15.25 -55.85 -0.50
CA ASN A 502 14.00 -55.73 0.23
C ASN A 502 12.79 -55.60 -0.71
N LYS A 503 11.66 -56.22 -0.34
CA LYS A 503 10.41 -56.16 -1.12
C LYS A 503 9.66 -54.83 -1.04
N LEU A 504 10.07 -53.88 -0.18
CA LEU A 504 9.40 -52.59 0.00
C LEU A 504 9.19 -51.82 -1.31
N LEU A 505 10.27 -51.61 -2.08
CA LEU A 505 10.18 -50.86 -3.33
C LEU A 505 9.46 -51.65 -4.42
N SER A 506 9.59 -52.97 -4.45
CA SER A 506 8.81 -53.84 -5.35
C SER A 506 7.31 -53.72 -5.08
N ASP A 507 6.90 -53.69 -3.80
CA ASP A 507 5.50 -53.51 -3.44
C ASP A 507 4.98 -52.11 -3.80
N ILE A 508 5.80 -51.06 -3.59
CA ILE A 508 5.44 -49.69 -3.99
C ILE A 508 5.29 -49.60 -5.51
N ALA A 509 6.20 -50.22 -6.28
CA ALA A 509 6.09 -50.29 -7.74
C ALA A 509 4.81 -51.01 -8.19
N ASN A 510 4.48 -52.15 -7.57
CA ASN A 510 3.24 -52.88 -7.86
C ASN A 510 2.00 -52.04 -7.52
N ALA A 511 2.00 -51.33 -6.39
CA ALA A 511 0.93 -50.42 -6.01
C ALA A 511 0.77 -49.23 -6.97
N PHE A 512 1.86 -48.76 -7.61
CA PHE A 512 1.74 -47.79 -8.71
C PHE A 512 1.17 -48.41 -9.98
N ASN A 513 1.52 -49.66 -10.29
CA ASN A 513 1.00 -50.36 -11.48
C ASN A 513 -0.51 -50.67 -11.38
N GLU A 514 -1.09 -50.74 -10.18
CA GLU A 514 -2.56 -50.79 -9.98
C GLU A 514 -3.28 -49.57 -10.59
N LEU A 515 -2.57 -48.46 -10.79
CA LEU A 515 -3.12 -47.25 -11.39
C LEU A 515 -3.12 -47.26 -12.93
N ASP A 516 -2.52 -48.28 -13.56
CA ASP A 516 -2.47 -48.38 -15.02
C ASP A 516 -3.87 -48.75 -15.56
N PRO A 517 -4.51 -47.86 -16.34
CA PRO A 517 -5.83 -48.12 -16.92
C PRO A 517 -5.87 -49.33 -17.84
N LEU A 518 -4.73 -49.74 -18.42
CA LEU A 518 -4.65 -50.87 -19.34
C LEU A 518 -4.53 -52.22 -18.62
N LEU A 519 -3.99 -52.23 -17.40
CA LEU A 519 -3.84 -53.44 -16.59
C LEU A 519 -5.09 -53.72 -15.74
N ASN A 520 -5.94 -52.72 -15.51
CA ASN A 520 -7.04 -52.77 -14.55
C ASN A 520 -8.42 -53.01 -15.19
N ASN A 521 -8.49 -53.90 -16.17
CA ASN A 521 -9.73 -54.38 -16.77
C ASN A 521 -10.17 -55.70 -16.11
N GLY A 522 -10.81 -55.69 -14.93
CA GLY A 522 -11.57 -56.87 -14.50
C GLY A 522 -11.97 -57.05 -13.03
N ASP A 523 -11.18 -56.65 -12.04
CA ASP A 523 -11.48 -56.99 -10.63
C ASP A 523 -11.67 -55.75 -9.75
N GLN A 524 -12.93 -55.31 -9.62
CA GLN A 524 -13.35 -54.15 -8.79
C GLN A 524 -13.47 -54.47 -7.29
N ALA A 525 -12.77 -55.46 -6.75
CA ALA A 525 -12.96 -55.88 -5.36
C ALA A 525 -12.14 -55.09 -4.32
N THR A 526 -11.02 -54.47 -4.72
CA THR A 526 -10.11 -53.78 -3.79
C THR A 526 -9.72 -52.41 -4.30
N GLU A 527 -9.92 -51.39 -3.45
CA GLU A 527 -9.51 -50.02 -3.73
C GLU A 527 -7.97 -49.92 -3.85
N PRO A 528 -7.43 -49.34 -4.94
CA PRO A 528 -5.98 -49.17 -5.11
C PRO A 528 -5.34 -48.41 -3.96
N ILE A 529 -4.10 -48.77 -3.59
CA ILE A 529 -3.39 -48.11 -2.47
C ILE A 529 -3.29 -46.59 -2.68
N PHE A 530 -2.99 -46.17 -3.91
CA PHE A 530 -2.85 -44.77 -4.32
C PHE A 530 -4.13 -44.22 -4.96
N SER A 531 -5.31 -44.60 -4.47
CA SER A 531 -6.57 -43.95 -4.87
C SER A 531 -6.58 -42.46 -4.46
N LYS A 532 -7.47 -41.68 -5.08
CA LYS A 532 -7.57 -40.24 -4.77
C LYS A 532 -8.01 -40.01 -3.32
N GLU A 533 -8.96 -40.80 -2.83
CA GLU A 533 -9.49 -40.67 -1.46
C GLU A 533 -8.40 -40.97 -0.42
N ARG A 534 -7.63 -42.05 -0.60
CA ARG A 534 -6.57 -42.44 0.33
C ARG A 534 -5.38 -41.49 0.33
N MET A 535 -5.09 -40.84 -0.80
CA MET A 535 -4.09 -39.77 -0.85
C MET A 535 -4.44 -38.57 0.04
N GLU A 536 -5.72 -38.33 0.30
CA GLU A 536 -6.22 -37.24 1.14
C GLU A 536 -6.48 -37.68 2.60
N SER A 537 -7.02 -38.88 2.82
CA SER A 537 -7.46 -39.35 4.14
C SER A 537 -6.39 -40.14 4.91
N THR A 538 -5.44 -40.80 4.25
CA THR A 538 -4.46 -41.69 4.89
C THR A 538 -2.99 -41.28 4.69
N LEU A 539 -2.06 -41.96 5.37
CA LEU A 539 -0.62 -41.74 5.26
C LEU A 539 0.00 -42.24 3.94
N THR A 540 -0.80 -42.68 2.96
CA THR A 540 -0.32 -43.11 1.64
C THR A 540 0.53 -42.03 0.94
N CYS A 541 0.18 -40.74 1.09
CA CYS A 541 0.98 -39.64 0.56
C CYS A 541 2.44 -39.63 1.09
N GLY A 542 2.68 -40.21 2.27
CA GLY A 542 3.99 -40.35 2.89
C GLY A 542 4.96 -41.23 2.11
N TYR A 543 4.47 -42.13 1.24
CA TYR A 543 5.35 -42.93 0.37
C TYR A 543 6.17 -42.06 -0.58
N PHE A 544 5.62 -40.93 -1.06
CA PHE A 544 6.38 -40.00 -1.88
C PHE A 544 7.53 -39.34 -1.11
N ALA A 545 7.37 -39.07 0.19
CA ALA A 545 8.45 -38.56 1.04
C ALA A 545 9.55 -39.63 1.28
N LEU A 546 9.16 -40.89 1.43
CA LEU A 546 10.10 -42.01 1.53
C LEU A 546 10.91 -42.17 0.23
N LEU A 547 10.25 -42.15 -0.94
CA LEU A 547 10.91 -42.18 -2.24
C LEU A 547 11.80 -40.95 -2.48
N GLY A 548 11.35 -39.77 -2.02
CA GLY A 548 12.14 -38.54 -2.00
C GLY A 548 13.46 -38.70 -1.22
N THR A 549 13.44 -39.47 -0.12
CA THR A 549 14.66 -39.76 0.65
C THR A 549 15.66 -40.59 -0.16
N PHE A 550 15.20 -41.56 -0.97
CA PHE A 550 16.09 -42.30 -1.87
C PHE A 550 16.72 -41.39 -2.94
N SER A 551 15.96 -40.43 -3.49
CA SER A 551 16.48 -39.54 -4.54
C SER A 551 17.62 -38.61 -4.11
N LYS A 552 17.81 -38.41 -2.79
CA LYS A 552 18.93 -37.61 -2.24
C LYS A 552 20.29 -38.32 -2.32
N HIS A 553 20.31 -39.64 -2.40
CA HIS A 553 21.54 -40.44 -2.37
C HIS A 553 21.78 -41.07 -3.75
N LYS A 554 23.01 -41.00 -4.26
CA LYS A 554 23.38 -41.59 -5.56
C LYS A 554 23.07 -43.08 -5.65
N GLU A 555 23.38 -43.85 -4.61
CA GLU A 555 23.03 -45.29 -4.55
C GLU A 555 21.52 -45.51 -4.39
N GLY A 556 20.81 -44.57 -3.75
CA GLY A 556 19.36 -44.61 -3.64
C GLY A 556 18.67 -44.46 -5.00
N VAL A 557 19.14 -43.54 -5.86
CA VAL A 557 18.66 -43.37 -7.24
C VAL A 557 18.86 -44.66 -8.05
N ARG A 558 20.02 -45.32 -7.94
CA ARG A 558 20.29 -46.61 -8.60
C ARG A 558 19.33 -47.72 -8.14
N ILE A 559 18.99 -47.75 -6.85
CA ILE A 559 18.00 -48.71 -6.33
C ILE A 559 16.60 -48.40 -6.92
N LEU A 560 16.20 -47.12 -6.98
CA LEU A 560 14.92 -46.74 -7.59
C LEU A 560 14.83 -47.14 -9.08
N GLU A 561 15.93 -47.02 -9.82
CA GLU A 561 16.06 -47.50 -11.21
C GLU A 561 15.92 -49.03 -11.30
N LYS A 562 16.63 -49.78 -10.44
CA LYS A 562 16.55 -51.25 -10.38
C LYS A 562 15.11 -51.74 -10.20
N PHE A 563 14.33 -51.07 -9.36
CA PHE A 563 12.92 -51.40 -9.10
C PHE A 563 11.93 -50.71 -10.04
N LYS A 564 12.41 -50.04 -11.10
CA LYS A 564 11.58 -49.38 -12.14
C LYS A 564 10.64 -48.29 -11.60
N ILE A 565 10.95 -47.68 -10.46
CA ILE A 565 10.10 -46.62 -9.86
C ILE A 565 9.98 -45.41 -10.79
N PHE A 566 11.08 -45.02 -11.46
CA PHE A 566 11.03 -43.92 -12.44
C PHE A 566 10.16 -44.25 -13.66
N SER A 567 10.12 -45.51 -14.10
CA SER A 567 9.20 -45.95 -15.15
C SER A 567 7.74 -45.77 -14.73
N CYS A 568 7.39 -46.15 -13.50
CA CYS A 568 6.06 -45.89 -12.94
C CYS A 568 5.75 -44.39 -12.87
N PHE A 569 6.73 -43.55 -12.46
CA PHE A 569 6.56 -42.10 -12.44
C PHE A 569 6.34 -41.51 -13.84
N TYR A 570 7.02 -41.99 -14.88
CA TYR A 570 6.74 -41.56 -16.25
C TYR A 570 5.34 -41.96 -16.70
N GLN A 571 4.84 -43.14 -16.33
CA GLN A 571 3.45 -43.53 -16.61
C GLN A 571 2.44 -42.64 -15.86
N ILE A 572 2.68 -42.37 -14.57
CA ILE A 572 1.84 -41.48 -13.76
C ILE A 572 1.81 -40.06 -14.33
N SER A 573 2.92 -39.59 -14.91
CA SER A 573 2.99 -38.27 -15.54
C SER A 573 2.03 -38.11 -16.74
N GLU A 574 1.68 -39.21 -17.41
CA GLU A 574 0.73 -39.24 -18.54
C GLU A 574 -0.75 -39.30 -18.11
N LEU A 575 -1.04 -39.65 -16.85
CA LEU A 575 -2.42 -39.75 -16.36
C LEU A 575 -3.08 -38.36 -16.32
N LYS A 576 -4.18 -38.17 -17.04
CA LYS A 576 -4.86 -36.86 -17.16
C LYS A 576 -5.50 -36.39 -15.85
N ASN A 577 -6.12 -37.30 -15.09
CA ASN A 577 -6.97 -36.96 -13.94
C ASN A 577 -6.30 -37.15 -12.57
N ARG A 578 -4.98 -37.36 -12.52
CA ARG A 578 -4.21 -37.61 -11.28
C ARG A 578 -3.22 -36.48 -10.98
N THR A 579 -3.76 -35.28 -10.78
CA THR A 579 -2.98 -34.08 -10.44
C THR A 579 -2.32 -34.19 -9.07
N ASP A 580 -2.99 -34.83 -8.12
CA ASP A 580 -2.54 -35.13 -6.76
C ASP A 580 -1.20 -35.87 -6.75
N LEU A 581 -1.03 -36.89 -7.58
CA LEU A 581 0.21 -37.66 -7.67
C LEU A 581 1.35 -36.85 -8.28
N LYS A 582 1.07 -36.08 -9.35
CA LYS A 582 2.08 -35.21 -9.98
C LYS A 582 2.59 -34.16 -9.00
N VAL A 583 1.69 -33.55 -8.22
CA VAL A 583 2.07 -32.62 -7.14
C VAL A 583 2.89 -33.34 -6.07
N ALA A 584 2.51 -34.54 -5.65
CA ALA A 584 3.28 -35.31 -4.67
C ALA A 584 4.69 -35.65 -5.19
N MET A 585 4.84 -35.99 -6.47
CA MET A 585 6.14 -36.25 -7.11
C MET A 585 7.00 -35.00 -7.19
N ILE A 586 6.46 -33.92 -7.77
CA ILE A 586 7.16 -32.64 -7.94
C ILE A 586 7.73 -32.17 -6.61
N THR A 587 6.94 -32.31 -5.56
CA THR A 587 7.26 -31.64 -4.32
C THR A 587 8.12 -32.49 -3.38
N ASN A 588 8.17 -33.83 -3.52
CA ASN A 588 8.94 -34.69 -2.61
C ASN A 588 10.26 -35.20 -3.18
N LEU A 589 10.43 -35.22 -4.51
CA LEU A 589 11.70 -35.62 -5.12
C LEU A 589 12.79 -34.57 -4.88
N ASP A 590 14.03 -35.05 -4.81
CA ASP A 590 15.22 -34.21 -4.73
C ASP A 590 15.79 -33.95 -6.14
N TYR A 591 16.14 -32.69 -6.41
CA TYR A 591 16.63 -32.22 -7.72
C TYR A 591 18.10 -31.81 -7.69
N THR A 592 18.83 -32.09 -6.61
CA THR A 592 20.25 -31.71 -6.48
C THR A 592 21.14 -32.55 -7.41
N LEU A 593 20.81 -33.83 -7.56
CA LEU A 593 21.48 -34.74 -8.47
C LEU A 593 20.91 -34.64 -9.88
N ASP A 594 21.79 -34.69 -10.88
CA ASP A 594 21.37 -34.79 -12.27
C ASP A 594 20.89 -36.20 -12.61
N GLY A 595 19.75 -36.30 -13.31
CA GLY A 595 19.13 -37.58 -13.64
C GLY A 595 17.60 -37.53 -13.74
N HIS A 596 16.96 -38.68 -13.51
CA HIS A 596 15.52 -38.87 -13.71
C HIS A 596 14.61 -37.84 -13.02
N PRO A 597 14.85 -37.39 -11.76
CA PRO A 597 14.01 -36.37 -11.13
C PRO A 597 13.89 -35.07 -11.96
N ARG A 598 15.01 -34.55 -12.48
CA ARG A 598 15.03 -33.33 -13.31
C ARG A 598 14.34 -33.54 -14.66
N VAL A 599 14.60 -34.68 -15.31
CA VAL A 599 13.96 -35.04 -16.58
C VAL A 599 12.44 -35.15 -16.42
N LEU A 600 11.99 -35.77 -15.33
CA LEU A 600 10.57 -35.91 -15.00
C LEU A 600 9.91 -34.55 -14.73
N LEU A 601 10.57 -33.66 -13.98
CA LEU A 601 10.09 -32.30 -13.76
C LEU A 601 9.98 -31.53 -15.09
N SER A 602 11.02 -31.57 -15.93
CA SER A 602 11.03 -30.96 -17.27
C SER A 602 9.88 -31.46 -18.14
N LYS A 603 9.61 -32.77 -18.11
CA LYS A 603 8.48 -33.37 -18.82
C LYS A 603 7.16 -32.84 -18.30
N ILE A 604 6.95 -32.81 -16.98
CA ILE A 604 5.70 -32.30 -16.40
C ILE A 604 5.50 -30.81 -16.71
N MET A 605 6.59 -30.02 -16.75
CA MET A 605 6.55 -28.60 -17.08
C MET A 605 6.22 -28.30 -18.54
N THR A 606 6.48 -29.23 -19.46
CA THR A 606 6.29 -29.02 -20.91
C THR A 606 5.06 -29.74 -21.46
N SER A 607 4.79 -30.97 -21.01
CA SER A 607 3.70 -31.82 -21.52
C SER A 607 2.52 -31.99 -20.54
N GLY A 608 2.59 -31.38 -19.35
CA GLY A 608 1.51 -31.44 -18.36
C GLY A 608 0.26 -30.63 -18.76
N TYR A 609 -0.86 -30.86 -18.05
CA TYR A 609 -2.03 -29.98 -18.15
C TYR A 609 -1.75 -28.61 -17.51
N ASN A 610 -2.36 -27.53 -18.02
CA ASN A 610 -2.03 -26.14 -17.70
C ASN A 610 -1.83 -25.86 -16.19
N PRO A 611 -2.76 -26.18 -15.26
CA PRO A 611 -2.57 -25.95 -13.83
C PRO A 611 -1.37 -26.68 -13.22
N ILE A 612 -0.99 -27.84 -13.78
CA ILE A 612 0.19 -28.59 -13.32
C ILE A 612 1.48 -27.98 -13.87
N ARG A 613 1.49 -27.49 -15.12
CA ARG A 613 2.66 -26.77 -15.66
C ARG A 613 2.90 -25.48 -14.88
N LEU A 614 1.83 -24.74 -14.58
CA LEU A 614 1.88 -23.56 -13.73
C LEU A 614 2.40 -23.91 -12.33
N PHE A 615 1.84 -24.93 -11.68
CA PHE A 615 2.30 -25.39 -10.36
C PHE A 615 3.77 -25.83 -10.36
N ALA A 616 4.20 -26.59 -11.36
CA ALA A 616 5.59 -27.04 -11.50
C ALA A 616 6.54 -25.86 -11.70
N THR A 617 6.14 -24.89 -12.52
CA THR A 617 6.90 -23.63 -12.73
C THR A 617 7.00 -22.84 -11.43
N GLN A 618 5.90 -22.68 -10.68
CA GLN A 618 5.91 -22.06 -9.35
C GLN A 618 6.81 -22.81 -8.35
N HIS A 619 6.81 -24.15 -8.40
CA HIS A 619 7.63 -24.97 -7.53
C HIS A 619 9.13 -24.85 -7.83
N ILE A 620 9.52 -24.58 -9.08
CA ILE A 620 10.90 -24.22 -9.40
C ILE A 620 11.36 -23.00 -8.60
N GLY A 621 10.50 -21.99 -8.42
CA GLY A 621 10.82 -20.84 -7.56
C GLY A 621 11.13 -21.24 -6.12
N VAL A 622 10.43 -22.24 -5.58
CA VAL A 622 10.70 -22.78 -4.24
C VAL A 622 12.07 -23.47 -4.19
N ILE A 623 12.40 -24.29 -5.20
CA ILE A 623 13.69 -24.97 -5.30
C ILE A 623 14.82 -23.95 -5.41
N MET A 624 14.65 -22.93 -6.25
CA MET A 624 15.63 -21.86 -6.46
C MET A 624 15.95 -21.10 -5.18
N ARG A 625 14.92 -20.72 -4.40
CA ARG A 625 15.08 -20.01 -3.12
C ARG A 625 15.71 -20.87 -2.02
N GLN A 626 15.53 -22.19 -2.09
CA GLN A 626 16.12 -23.13 -1.13
C GLN A 626 17.55 -23.55 -1.49
N SER A 627 17.95 -23.35 -2.75
CA SER A 627 19.28 -23.72 -3.24
C SER A 627 20.33 -22.71 -2.79
N GLU A 628 21.31 -23.17 -2.01
CA GLU A 628 22.53 -22.40 -1.71
C GLU A 628 23.49 -22.32 -2.90
N ALA A 629 23.22 -23.06 -3.99
CA ALA A 629 24.10 -23.03 -5.15
C ALA A 629 24.15 -21.62 -5.75
N GLU A 630 25.38 -21.14 -5.95
CA GLU A 630 25.64 -19.89 -6.66
C GLU A 630 25.21 -19.98 -8.14
N TYR A 631 25.21 -21.20 -8.70
CA TYR A 631 24.90 -21.47 -10.11
C TYR A 631 23.69 -22.42 -10.23
N ASN A 632 22.59 -21.91 -10.77
CA ASN A 632 21.36 -22.68 -11.02
C ASN A 632 21.13 -22.91 -12.53
N ASP A 633 22.15 -23.35 -13.29
CA ASP A 633 22.09 -23.50 -14.76
C ASP A 633 20.85 -24.27 -15.25
N TRP A 634 20.57 -25.44 -14.67
CA TRP A 634 19.44 -26.26 -15.08
C TRP A 634 18.08 -25.58 -14.81
N VAL A 635 17.96 -24.82 -13.72
CA VAL A 635 16.74 -24.06 -13.37
C VAL A 635 16.50 -22.96 -14.40
N ILE A 636 17.54 -22.18 -14.72
CA ILE A 636 17.43 -21.10 -15.70
C ILE A 636 17.03 -21.68 -17.06
N ARG A 637 17.64 -22.79 -17.49
CA ARG A 637 17.27 -23.45 -18.76
C ARG A 637 15.81 -23.92 -18.80
N LEU A 638 15.31 -24.49 -17.70
CA LEU A 638 13.90 -24.88 -17.60
C LEU A 638 12.98 -23.67 -17.66
N LEU A 639 13.29 -22.60 -16.92
CA LEU A 639 12.49 -21.37 -16.95
C LEU A 639 12.51 -20.70 -18.33
N VAL A 640 13.65 -20.68 -19.02
CA VAL A 640 13.75 -20.21 -20.41
C VAL A 640 12.85 -21.02 -21.33
N THR A 641 12.75 -22.34 -21.12
CA THR A 641 11.82 -23.19 -21.88
C THR A 641 10.37 -22.79 -21.63
N GLN A 642 10.02 -22.44 -20.37
CA GLN A 642 8.66 -21.99 -20.02
C GLN A 642 8.28 -20.62 -20.57
N LEU A 643 9.24 -19.80 -21.04
CA LEU A 643 8.94 -18.54 -21.74
C LEU A 643 8.19 -18.75 -23.06
N TYR A 644 8.23 -19.97 -23.60
CA TYR A 644 7.58 -20.34 -24.86
C TYR A 644 6.35 -21.24 -24.64
N ASP A 645 5.78 -21.26 -23.42
CA ASP A 645 4.54 -22.00 -23.16
C ASP A 645 3.35 -21.39 -23.92
N THR A 646 2.43 -22.24 -24.34
CA THR A 646 1.14 -21.84 -24.93
C THR A 646 0.26 -20.97 -24.03
N HIS A 647 0.43 -21.06 -22.69
CA HIS A 647 -0.42 -20.37 -21.73
C HIS A 647 0.31 -19.20 -21.06
N MET A 648 -0.26 -18.00 -21.20
CA MET A 648 0.41 -16.76 -20.78
C MET A 648 0.69 -16.70 -19.27
N ASP A 649 -0.16 -17.27 -18.41
CA ASP A 649 0.10 -17.32 -16.96
C ASP A 649 1.40 -18.08 -16.61
N VAL A 650 1.73 -19.10 -17.41
CA VAL A 650 2.97 -19.87 -17.23
C VAL A 650 4.16 -19.02 -17.67
N CYS A 651 4.07 -18.36 -18.83
CA CYS A 651 5.09 -17.43 -19.31
C CYS A 651 5.35 -16.30 -18.32
N GLN A 652 4.29 -15.66 -17.80
CA GLN A 652 4.39 -14.61 -16.79
C GLN A 652 5.07 -15.11 -15.51
N THR A 653 4.70 -16.31 -15.04
CA THR A 653 5.33 -16.91 -13.86
C THR A 653 6.82 -17.17 -14.13
N ALA A 654 7.16 -17.67 -15.32
CA ALA A 654 8.55 -17.91 -15.71
C ALA A 654 9.37 -16.62 -15.79
N VAL A 655 8.81 -15.55 -16.36
CA VAL A 655 9.42 -14.21 -16.36
C VAL A 655 9.69 -13.73 -14.94
N ASN A 656 8.70 -13.79 -14.05
CA ASN A 656 8.84 -13.32 -12.67
C ASN A 656 9.93 -14.11 -11.92
N LEU A 657 9.99 -15.42 -12.13
CA LEU A 657 11.01 -16.27 -11.52
C LEU A 657 12.40 -16.04 -12.12
N LEU A 658 12.50 -15.78 -13.42
CA LEU A 658 13.77 -15.41 -14.05
C LEU A 658 14.26 -14.05 -13.58
N ASP A 659 13.38 -13.07 -13.44
CA ASP A 659 13.74 -11.75 -12.92
C ASP A 659 14.29 -11.87 -11.49
N GLU A 660 13.63 -12.67 -10.63
CA GLU A 660 14.16 -13.01 -9.29
C GLU A 660 15.50 -13.76 -9.37
N ALA A 661 15.63 -14.73 -10.28
CA ALA A 661 16.87 -15.49 -10.42
C ALA A 661 18.06 -14.61 -10.83
N CYS A 662 17.80 -13.57 -11.62
CA CYS A 662 18.78 -12.63 -12.16
C CYS A 662 19.34 -11.64 -11.13
N GLU A 663 18.84 -11.64 -9.89
CA GLU A 663 19.47 -10.91 -8.78
C GLU A 663 20.92 -11.36 -8.55
N LYS A 664 21.18 -12.67 -8.74
CA LYS A 664 22.56 -13.16 -8.79
C LYS A 664 23.14 -12.85 -10.17
N GLN A 665 24.15 -12.00 -10.22
CA GLN A 665 24.86 -11.61 -11.44
C GLN A 665 25.24 -12.82 -12.33
N ALA A 666 25.67 -13.93 -11.72
CA ALA A 666 26.00 -15.16 -12.43
C ALA A 666 24.82 -15.78 -13.21
N ASN A 667 23.60 -15.73 -12.66
CA ASN A 667 22.40 -16.24 -13.32
C ASN A 667 21.95 -15.31 -14.45
N LEU A 668 22.09 -14.00 -14.27
CA LEU A 668 21.78 -13.01 -15.31
C LEU A 668 22.69 -13.21 -16.54
N GLU A 669 23.99 -13.37 -16.33
CA GLU A 669 24.93 -13.69 -17.41
C GLU A 669 24.59 -15.02 -18.10
N LEU A 670 24.14 -16.02 -17.35
CA LEU A 670 23.72 -17.31 -17.89
C LEU A 670 22.45 -17.19 -18.73
N LEU A 671 21.47 -16.40 -18.28
CA LEU A 671 20.25 -16.11 -19.03
C LEU A 671 20.55 -15.36 -20.34
N VAL A 672 21.44 -14.37 -20.30
CA VAL A 672 21.89 -13.65 -21.50
C VAL A 672 22.61 -14.59 -22.48
N LYS A 673 23.44 -15.51 -21.98
CA LYS A 673 24.10 -16.54 -22.81
C LYS A 673 23.09 -17.47 -23.50
N CYS A 674 21.93 -17.73 -22.90
CA CYS A 674 20.86 -18.52 -23.51
C CYS A 674 20.15 -17.79 -24.67
N ARG A 675 20.31 -16.46 -24.80
CA ARG A 675 19.70 -15.61 -25.85
C ARG A 675 18.21 -15.91 -26.12
N PRO A 676 17.34 -15.78 -25.10
CA PRO A 676 15.91 -15.96 -25.31
C PRO A 676 15.34 -14.87 -26.24
N SER A 677 14.43 -15.25 -27.11
CA SER A 677 13.55 -14.32 -27.81
C SER A 677 12.43 -13.91 -26.86
N LEU A 678 12.32 -12.62 -26.57
CA LEU A 678 11.30 -12.07 -25.65
C LEU A 678 10.21 -11.27 -26.38
N GLY A 679 10.34 -11.06 -27.69
CA GLY A 679 9.43 -10.20 -28.46
C GLY A 679 7.98 -10.69 -28.49
N HIS A 680 7.73 -12.00 -28.38
CA HIS A 680 6.38 -12.56 -28.37
C HIS A 680 5.64 -12.36 -27.02
N LEU A 681 6.35 -11.95 -25.97
CA LEU A 681 5.78 -11.72 -24.64
C LEU A 681 5.15 -10.33 -24.49
N GLY A 682 5.41 -9.41 -25.42
CA GLY A 682 4.98 -8.01 -25.31
C GLY A 682 5.46 -7.38 -24.01
N GLU A 683 4.58 -6.66 -23.31
CA GLU A 683 4.89 -5.97 -22.05
C GLU A 683 5.37 -6.91 -20.94
N ILE A 684 4.98 -8.19 -20.97
CA ILE A 684 5.39 -9.20 -19.98
C ILE A 684 6.90 -9.43 -20.04
N GLY A 685 7.52 -9.29 -21.21
CA GLY A 685 8.97 -9.48 -21.40
C GLY A 685 9.82 -8.28 -20.97
N ASN A 686 9.22 -7.09 -20.84
CA ASN A 686 9.94 -5.83 -20.61
C ASN A 686 10.83 -5.83 -19.35
N PRO A 687 10.41 -6.38 -18.18
CA PRO A 687 11.27 -6.43 -17.00
C PRO A 687 12.60 -7.14 -17.24
N LEU A 688 12.59 -8.26 -17.98
CA LEU A 688 13.81 -8.99 -18.32
C LEU A 688 14.67 -8.23 -19.34
N LEU A 689 14.04 -7.57 -20.31
CA LEU A 689 14.76 -6.75 -21.29
C LEU A 689 15.49 -5.59 -20.61
N LEU A 690 14.82 -4.89 -19.69
CA LEU A 690 15.45 -3.85 -18.87
C LEU A 690 16.59 -4.41 -18.03
N ARG A 691 16.40 -5.58 -17.41
CA ARG A 691 17.47 -6.24 -16.64
C ARG A 691 18.69 -6.61 -17.49
N PHE A 692 18.51 -7.02 -18.75
CA PHE A 692 19.64 -7.31 -19.64
C PHE A 692 20.54 -6.08 -19.89
N LEU A 693 19.97 -4.87 -19.89
CA LEU A 693 20.74 -3.62 -20.04
C LEU A 693 21.72 -3.39 -18.89
N SER A 694 21.47 -3.97 -17.70
CA SER A 694 22.34 -3.82 -16.53
C SER A 694 23.71 -4.49 -16.66
N THR A 695 23.93 -5.29 -17.71
CA THR A 695 25.19 -6.02 -17.94
C THR A 695 25.75 -5.71 -19.33
N SER A 696 27.09 -5.61 -19.45
CA SER A 696 27.73 -5.32 -20.74
C SER A 696 27.42 -6.39 -21.81
N THR A 697 27.29 -7.66 -21.42
CA THR A 697 26.94 -8.75 -22.35
C THR A 697 25.49 -8.63 -22.84
N GLY A 698 24.55 -8.32 -21.93
CA GLY A 698 23.14 -8.12 -22.27
C GLY A 698 22.91 -6.84 -23.07
N PHE A 699 23.61 -5.74 -22.75
CA PHE A 699 23.61 -4.51 -23.55
C PHE A 699 24.03 -4.77 -24.99
N ARG A 700 25.18 -5.43 -25.21
CA ARG A 700 25.67 -5.75 -26.56
C ARG A 700 24.69 -6.64 -27.34
N TYR A 701 24.04 -7.59 -26.65
CA TYR A 701 23.01 -8.45 -27.24
C TYR A 701 21.80 -7.63 -27.71
N LEU A 702 21.24 -6.79 -26.85
CA LEU A 702 20.08 -5.95 -27.18
C LEU A 702 20.41 -4.89 -28.23
N ASN A 703 21.62 -4.34 -28.19
CA ASN A 703 22.11 -3.38 -29.17
C ASN A 703 22.21 -4.00 -30.56
N ALA A 704 22.70 -5.24 -30.66
CA ALA A 704 22.75 -5.99 -31.93
C ALA A 704 21.36 -6.29 -32.51
N LEU A 705 20.33 -6.34 -31.67
CA LEU A 705 18.94 -6.50 -32.08
C LEU A 705 18.24 -5.16 -32.45
N GLY A 706 18.93 -4.02 -32.31
CA GLY A 706 18.36 -2.69 -32.53
C GLY A 706 17.33 -2.27 -31.47
N TYR A 707 17.29 -2.96 -30.32
CA TYR A 707 16.33 -2.68 -29.25
C TYR A 707 16.69 -1.38 -28.50
N VAL A 708 17.97 -1.19 -28.18
CA VAL A 708 18.43 -0.13 -27.26
C VAL A 708 18.10 1.27 -27.80
N GLN A 709 18.41 1.55 -29.07
CA GLN A 709 18.17 2.86 -29.67
C GLN A 709 16.68 3.16 -29.78
N LYS A 710 15.89 2.18 -30.24
CA LYS A 710 14.45 2.32 -30.37
C LYS A 710 13.78 2.63 -29.02
N GLU A 711 14.16 1.90 -27.97
CA GLU A 711 13.67 2.17 -26.62
C GLU A 711 14.14 3.52 -26.10
N MET A 712 15.39 3.90 -26.33
CA MET A 712 15.91 5.20 -25.88
C MET A 712 15.11 6.37 -26.47
N ASP A 713 14.73 6.28 -27.74
CA ASP A 713 13.90 7.26 -28.43
C ASP A 713 12.46 7.26 -27.86
N ASP A 714 11.84 6.09 -27.67
CA ASP A 714 10.49 5.95 -27.07
C ASP A 714 10.40 6.49 -25.63
N TRP A 715 11.41 6.20 -24.80
CA TRP A 715 11.51 6.76 -23.45
C TRP A 715 11.68 8.26 -23.45
N PHE A 716 12.46 8.80 -24.38
CA PHE A 716 12.64 10.24 -24.50
C PHE A 716 11.34 10.95 -24.88
N GLU A 717 10.54 10.38 -25.78
CA GLU A 717 9.30 11.00 -26.29
C GLU A 717 8.08 10.80 -25.39
N VAL A 718 7.81 9.58 -24.91
CA VAL A 718 6.53 9.23 -24.26
C VAL A 718 6.70 8.39 -23.00
N SER A 719 7.57 7.38 -23.00
CA SER A 719 7.59 6.39 -21.92
C SER A 719 8.06 6.93 -20.55
N ASN A 720 8.85 8.01 -20.52
CA ASN A 720 9.15 8.76 -19.29
C ASN A 720 7.87 9.32 -18.61
N GLN A 721 6.89 9.82 -19.38
CA GLN A 721 5.62 10.32 -18.82
C GLN A 721 4.75 9.17 -18.34
N ASN A 722 4.66 8.09 -19.12
CA ASN A 722 3.92 6.88 -18.75
C ASN A 722 4.47 6.26 -17.45
N TYR A 723 5.79 6.27 -17.27
CA TYR A 723 6.45 5.83 -16.05
C TYR A 723 5.95 6.58 -14.82
N VAL A 724 5.88 7.91 -14.88
CA VAL A 724 5.37 8.73 -13.76
C VAL A 724 3.92 8.44 -13.46
N ILE A 725 3.07 8.31 -14.49
CA ILE A 725 1.65 7.98 -14.30
C ILE A 725 1.49 6.63 -13.59
N GLN A 726 2.21 5.61 -14.05
CA GLN A 726 2.19 4.28 -13.43
C GLN A 726 2.70 4.31 -11.98
N LEU A 727 3.78 5.06 -11.73
CA LEU A 727 4.39 5.21 -10.42
C LEU A 727 3.45 5.95 -9.44
N GLU A 728 2.87 7.08 -9.84
CA GLU A 728 1.93 7.84 -9.01
C GLU A 728 0.66 7.03 -8.71
N LEU A 729 0.12 6.29 -9.68
CA LEU A 729 -1.01 5.39 -9.46
C LEU A 729 -0.66 4.25 -8.50
N SER A 730 0.51 3.64 -8.63
CA SER A 730 1.00 2.59 -7.73
C SER A 730 1.18 3.13 -6.30
N LEU A 731 1.79 4.31 -6.16
CA LEU A 731 2.01 4.96 -4.88
C LEU A 731 0.68 5.36 -4.21
N ALA A 732 -0.26 5.95 -4.96
CA ALA A 732 -1.59 6.30 -4.45
C ALA A 732 -2.32 5.07 -3.91
N ARG A 733 -2.29 3.94 -4.64
CA ARG A 733 -2.85 2.66 -4.17
C ARG A 733 -2.15 2.15 -2.91
N ALA A 734 -0.82 2.22 -2.87
CA ALA A 734 -0.02 1.80 -1.73
C ALA A 734 -0.21 2.70 -0.48
N LEU A 735 -0.59 3.97 -0.67
CA LEU A 735 -0.91 4.91 0.40
C LEU A 735 -2.34 4.74 0.95
N VAL A 736 -3.31 4.50 0.06
CA VAL A 736 -4.74 4.39 0.41
C VAL A 736 -5.08 3.06 1.07
N ASN A 737 -4.43 1.94 0.69
CA ASN A 737 -4.71 0.60 1.22
C ASN A 737 -4.52 0.51 2.74
N THR A 738 -5.58 0.84 3.49
CA THR A 738 -5.77 0.40 4.87
C THR A 738 -6.10 -1.09 4.85
N PRO A 739 -5.54 -1.89 5.78
CA PRO A 739 -5.58 -3.36 5.74
C PRO A 739 -6.97 -4.00 5.85
N GLU A 740 -8.07 -3.25 5.83
CA GLU A 740 -9.41 -3.74 6.16
C GLU A 740 -10.46 -3.70 5.02
N LYS A 741 -10.25 -3.00 3.90
CA LYS A 741 -11.26 -2.93 2.83
C LYS A 741 -10.91 -3.85 1.64
N LYS A 742 -11.65 -4.95 1.52
CA LYS A 742 -11.73 -5.80 0.31
C LYS A 742 -12.44 -5.02 -0.81
N THR A 743 -11.72 -4.19 -1.55
CA THR A 743 -12.21 -3.68 -2.85
C THR A 743 -12.09 -4.77 -3.91
N ILE A 744 -12.93 -4.68 -4.95
CA ILE A 744 -13.23 -5.77 -5.91
C ILE A 744 -12.10 -6.04 -6.92
N ASN A 745 -11.06 -5.22 -7.00
CA ASN A 745 -9.85 -5.49 -7.79
C ASN A 745 -8.66 -4.63 -7.31
N PRO A 746 -7.93 -4.99 -6.23
CA PRO A 746 -6.72 -4.29 -5.86
C PRO A 746 -5.52 -5.21 -6.16
N GLN A 747 -4.85 -4.99 -7.29
CA GLN A 747 -3.43 -5.34 -7.35
C GLN A 747 -2.73 -4.43 -6.32
N PRO A 748 -2.16 -4.97 -5.23
CA PRO A 748 -1.52 -4.14 -4.22
C PRO A 748 -0.28 -3.48 -4.82
N GLY A 749 -0.26 -2.15 -4.90
CA GLY A 749 0.98 -1.42 -5.14
C GLY A 749 1.97 -1.77 -4.04
N ASP A 750 3.14 -2.28 -4.41
CA ASP A 750 4.21 -2.70 -3.48
C ASP A 750 4.90 -1.51 -2.80
N GLY A 751 4.65 -0.28 -3.29
CA GLY A 751 5.25 0.94 -2.75
C GLY A 751 6.72 1.12 -3.16
N LEU A 752 7.17 0.39 -4.18
CA LEU A 752 8.54 0.38 -4.67
C LEU A 752 8.62 0.98 -6.07
N THR A 753 9.70 1.68 -6.40
CA THR A 753 9.89 2.29 -7.73
C THR A 753 10.04 1.24 -8.83
N PRO A 754 9.24 1.22 -9.91
CA PRO A 754 9.46 0.33 -11.05
C PRO A 754 10.85 0.54 -11.68
N PRO A 755 11.41 -0.47 -12.37
CA PRO A 755 12.67 -0.31 -13.11
C PRO A 755 12.51 0.76 -14.20
N HIS A 756 13.59 1.51 -14.44
CA HIS A 756 13.60 2.63 -15.36
C HIS A 756 14.70 2.43 -16.40
N PHE A 757 14.40 2.64 -17.70
CA PHE A 757 15.35 2.40 -18.79
C PHE A 757 16.69 3.11 -18.58
N TYR A 758 16.66 4.42 -18.34
CA TYR A 758 17.89 5.18 -18.13
C TYR A 758 18.69 4.74 -16.90
N GLY A 759 18.03 4.24 -15.85
CA GLY A 759 18.71 3.73 -14.66
C GLY A 759 19.36 2.36 -14.90
N GLU A 760 18.75 1.49 -15.71
CA GLU A 760 19.38 0.22 -16.10
C GLU A 760 20.51 0.44 -17.12
N LEU A 761 20.35 1.40 -18.03
CA LEU A 761 21.34 1.77 -19.04
C LEU A 761 22.67 2.22 -18.40
N THR A 762 22.59 3.08 -17.38
CA THR A 762 23.78 3.66 -16.73
C THR A 762 24.48 2.71 -15.76
N LYS A 763 24.02 1.45 -15.61
CA LYS A 763 24.79 0.43 -14.89
C LYS A 763 26.00 -0.06 -15.69
N THR A 764 26.04 0.15 -17.01
CA THR A 764 27.13 -0.29 -17.89
C THR A 764 27.90 0.89 -18.47
N GLU A 765 29.21 0.72 -18.71
CA GLU A 765 30.03 1.75 -19.37
C GLU A 765 29.56 2.02 -20.80
N GLU A 766 29.15 0.97 -21.52
CA GLU A 766 28.62 1.10 -22.88
C GLU A 766 27.33 1.93 -22.92
N GLY A 767 26.42 1.72 -21.97
CA GLY A 767 25.20 2.52 -21.84
C GLY A 767 25.48 3.98 -21.45
N CYS A 768 26.43 4.23 -20.57
CA CYS A 768 26.88 5.59 -20.25
C CYS A 768 27.46 6.31 -21.48
N ASN A 769 28.27 5.64 -22.30
CA ASN A 769 28.81 6.23 -23.52
C ASN A 769 27.72 6.59 -24.52
N LEU A 770 26.74 5.69 -24.73
CA LEU A 770 25.58 5.97 -25.57
C LEU A 770 24.76 7.18 -25.06
N LEU A 771 24.58 7.29 -23.73
CA LEU A 771 23.88 8.42 -23.12
C LEU A 771 24.61 9.75 -23.36
N ARG A 772 25.94 9.77 -23.27
CA ARG A 772 26.77 10.95 -23.60
C ARG A 772 26.65 11.34 -25.07
N GLU A 773 26.76 10.36 -25.97
CA GLU A 773 26.68 10.58 -27.42
C GLU A 773 25.35 11.21 -27.85
N ARG A 774 24.23 10.76 -27.25
CA ARG A 774 22.90 11.29 -27.55
C ARG A 774 22.61 12.64 -26.89
N GLY A 775 23.30 12.98 -25.81
CA GLY A 775 23.13 14.26 -25.10
C GLY A 775 21.80 14.41 -24.32
N HIS A 776 21.05 13.33 -24.10
CA HIS A 776 19.75 13.39 -23.41
C HIS A 776 19.88 13.91 -21.98
N PHE A 777 20.94 13.53 -21.27
CA PHE A 777 21.16 13.96 -19.89
C PHE A 777 21.25 15.49 -19.77
N LYS A 778 22.00 16.13 -20.67
CA LYS A 778 22.13 17.59 -20.69
C LYS A 778 20.80 18.27 -20.96
N LEU A 779 20.01 17.74 -21.89
CA LEU A 779 18.65 18.25 -22.16
C LEU A 779 17.75 18.14 -20.92
N PHE A 780 17.86 17.05 -20.16
CA PHE A 780 17.13 16.88 -18.90
C PHE A 780 17.56 17.91 -17.84
N ALA A 781 18.86 18.11 -17.65
CA ALA A 781 19.38 19.10 -16.71
C ALA A 781 18.96 20.53 -17.09
N ASP A 782 19.10 20.89 -18.36
CA ASP A 782 18.69 22.19 -18.88
C ASP A 782 17.18 22.42 -18.76
N TYR A 783 16.36 21.36 -18.90
CA TYR A 783 14.91 21.46 -18.71
C TYR A 783 14.54 21.79 -17.26
N VAL A 784 15.22 21.17 -16.28
CA VAL A 784 15.01 21.46 -14.84
C VAL A 784 15.42 22.90 -14.52
N ARG A 785 16.59 23.33 -14.99
CA ARG A 785 17.15 24.67 -14.72
C ARG A 785 16.33 25.81 -15.33
N ASN A 786 15.83 25.62 -16.54
CA ASN A 786 15.07 26.63 -17.27
C ASN A 786 13.55 26.56 -17.00
N PHE A 787 13.10 25.67 -16.13
CA PHE A 787 11.68 25.50 -15.86
C PHE A 787 11.07 26.79 -15.26
N SER A 788 10.00 27.28 -15.88
CA SER A 788 9.29 28.49 -15.45
C SER A 788 7.79 28.35 -15.69
N LEU A 789 6.98 28.55 -14.65
CA LEU A 789 5.52 28.43 -14.64
C LEU A 789 4.79 29.59 -15.35
N LYS A 790 5.37 30.21 -16.38
CA LYS A 790 4.89 31.49 -16.95
C LYS A 790 3.68 31.38 -17.89
N LYS A 791 3.27 30.19 -18.34
CA LYS A 791 2.14 30.00 -19.28
C LYS A 791 1.03 29.14 -18.66
N GLN A 792 -0.09 29.78 -18.36
CA GLN A 792 -1.22 29.23 -17.60
C GLN A 792 -1.97 28.07 -18.32
N ASP A 793 -1.95 28.05 -19.66
CA ASP A 793 -2.71 27.06 -20.45
C ASP A 793 -1.98 25.72 -20.67
N GLN A 794 -0.71 25.58 -20.26
CA GLN A 794 0.09 24.36 -20.43
C GLN A 794 0.72 23.86 -19.12
N VAL A 795 0.26 24.38 -17.97
CA VAL A 795 0.88 24.11 -16.67
C VAL A 795 0.89 22.62 -16.33
N GLU A 796 -0.22 21.91 -16.55
CA GLU A 796 -0.35 20.50 -16.19
C GLU A 796 0.55 19.59 -17.06
N ALA A 797 0.52 19.77 -18.38
CA ALA A 797 1.38 19.03 -19.30
C ALA A 797 2.88 19.32 -19.06
N SER A 798 3.22 20.59 -18.80
CA SER A 798 4.61 20.99 -18.50
C SER A 798 5.07 20.46 -17.15
N LEU A 799 4.19 20.41 -16.14
CA LEU A 799 4.48 19.84 -14.83
C LEU A 799 4.66 18.32 -14.91
N GLY A 800 3.82 17.62 -15.68
CA GLY A 800 3.95 16.20 -15.94
C GLY A 800 5.30 15.86 -16.59
N GLN A 801 5.71 16.64 -17.60
CA GLN A 801 7.02 16.50 -18.23
C GLN A 801 8.17 16.77 -17.25
N LEU A 802 8.07 17.82 -16.40
CA LEU A 802 9.10 18.10 -15.40
C LEU A 802 9.27 16.95 -14.41
N LYS A 803 8.16 16.41 -13.88
CA LYS A 803 8.22 15.22 -13.00
C LYS A 803 8.89 14.04 -13.71
N ALA A 804 8.57 13.81 -14.98
CA ALA A 804 9.16 12.74 -15.78
C ALA A 804 10.68 12.89 -15.92
N VAL A 805 11.15 14.11 -16.20
CA VAL A 805 12.58 14.44 -16.27
C VAL A 805 13.26 14.27 -14.91
N LEU A 806 12.66 14.73 -13.82
CA LEU A 806 13.19 14.57 -12.47
C LEU A 806 13.34 13.09 -12.08
N TRP A 807 12.35 12.25 -12.40
CA TRP A 807 12.45 10.81 -12.18
C TRP A 807 13.53 10.15 -13.04
N ALA A 808 13.71 10.59 -14.29
CA ALA A 808 14.79 10.10 -15.14
C ALA A 808 16.17 10.44 -14.56
N LEU A 809 16.38 11.70 -14.13
CA LEU A 809 17.62 12.14 -13.47
C LEU A 809 17.89 11.36 -12.18
N GLY A 810 16.87 11.17 -11.34
CA GLY A 810 16.99 10.38 -10.11
C GLY A 810 17.39 8.92 -10.37
N ASN A 811 16.78 8.27 -11.37
CA ASN A 811 17.12 6.88 -11.72
C ASN A 811 18.53 6.75 -12.29
N ILE A 812 19.01 7.74 -13.05
CA ILE A 812 20.40 7.81 -13.52
C ILE A 812 21.35 7.95 -12.31
N GLY A 813 21.07 8.89 -11.43
CA GLY A 813 21.87 9.16 -10.21
C GLY A 813 21.83 8.04 -9.16
N ALA A 814 20.89 7.09 -9.27
CA ALA A 814 20.82 5.92 -8.40
C ALA A 814 21.91 4.86 -8.70
N THR A 815 22.69 5.05 -9.76
CA THR A 815 23.75 4.12 -10.18
C THR A 815 25.15 4.70 -10.03
N LYS A 816 26.14 3.85 -9.75
CA LYS A 816 27.53 4.27 -9.55
C LYS A 816 28.14 4.99 -10.76
N ASN A 817 27.84 4.52 -11.99
CA ASN A 817 28.36 5.16 -13.20
C ASN A 817 27.47 6.29 -13.73
N GLY A 818 26.23 6.41 -13.21
CA GLY A 818 25.31 7.47 -13.58
C GLY A 818 25.45 8.74 -12.74
N LEU A 819 25.87 8.63 -11.47
CA LEU A 819 26.08 9.79 -10.60
C LEU A 819 27.07 10.84 -11.15
N PRO A 820 28.20 10.47 -11.78
CA PRO A 820 29.11 11.46 -12.39
C PRO A 820 28.44 12.42 -13.37
N PHE A 821 27.38 12.00 -14.07
CA PHE A 821 26.62 12.91 -14.95
C PHE A 821 25.96 14.04 -14.16
N LEU A 822 25.44 13.74 -12.96
CA LEU A 822 24.80 14.72 -12.09
C LEU A 822 25.82 15.73 -11.53
N GLU A 823 27.04 15.27 -11.26
CA GLU A 823 28.15 16.12 -10.81
C GLU A 823 28.67 17.02 -11.96
N GLU A 824 28.83 16.46 -13.16
CA GLU A 824 29.29 17.19 -14.37
C GLU A 824 28.37 18.38 -14.71
N GLU A 825 27.06 18.23 -14.56
CA GLU A 825 26.06 19.28 -14.85
C GLU A 825 25.61 20.08 -13.60
N ASP A 826 26.12 19.77 -12.40
CA ASP A 826 25.78 20.37 -11.09
C ASP A 826 24.26 20.47 -10.82
N VAL A 827 23.48 19.53 -11.34
CA VAL A 827 22.00 19.60 -11.34
C VAL A 827 21.38 19.29 -9.98
N VAL A 828 22.12 18.66 -9.06
CA VAL A 828 21.58 18.29 -7.74
C VAL A 828 21.20 19.52 -6.92
N LYS A 829 21.94 20.63 -7.06
CA LYS A 829 21.60 21.90 -6.41
C LYS A 829 20.27 22.46 -6.94
N ASP A 830 20.05 22.39 -8.26
CA ASP A 830 18.80 22.81 -8.89
C ASP A 830 17.61 21.98 -8.36
N ILE A 831 17.79 20.66 -8.17
CA ILE A 831 16.76 19.76 -7.61
C ILE A 831 16.48 20.09 -6.14
N VAL A 832 17.50 20.34 -5.32
CA VAL A 832 17.32 20.72 -3.91
C VAL A 832 16.65 22.08 -3.79
N GLU A 833 17.05 23.07 -4.59
CA GLU A 833 16.40 24.38 -4.63
C GLU A 833 14.92 24.24 -4.99
N MET A 834 14.58 23.39 -5.95
CA MET A 834 13.20 23.08 -6.31
C MET A 834 12.44 22.38 -5.16
N ALA A 835 13.09 21.44 -4.46
CA ALA A 835 12.52 20.76 -3.31
C ALA A 835 12.19 21.71 -2.15
N GLU A 836 13.00 22.76 -1.93
CA GLU A 836 12.83 23.71 -0.84
C GLU A 836 11.91 24.90 -1.20
N SER A 837 12.06 25.43 -2.42
CA SER A 837 11.49 26.73 -2.81
C SER A 837 10.22 26.67 -3.67
N SER A 838 9.88 25.51 -4.25
CA SER A 838 8.70 25.36 -5.11
C SER A 838 7.41 25.68 -4.36
N ASP A 839 6.50 26.39 -5.02
CA ASP A 839 5.18 26.67 -4.49
C ASP A 839 4.15 25.55 -4.76
N ILE A 840 4.48 24.61 -5.67
CA ILE A 840 3.70 23.41 -5.97
C ILE A 840 4.14 22.29 -5.02
N LEU A 841 3.23 21.80 -4.18
CA LEU A 841 3.55 20.89 -3.07
C LEU A 841 3.86 19.47 -3.57
N SER A 842 3.13 18.98 -4.57
CA SER A 842 3.37 17.68 -5.21
C SER A 842 4.74 17.62 -5.90
N LEU A 843 5.25 18.74 -6.40
CA LEU A 843 6.59 18.85 -6.98
C LEU A 843 7.68 18.74 -5.91
N LYS A 844 7.52 19.39 -4.75
CA LYS A 844 8.43 19.23 -3.60
C LYS A 844 8.52 17.77 -3.19
N GLY A 845 7.38 17.08 -3.13
CA GLY A 845 7.31 15.64 -2.85
C GLY A 845 7.98 14.76 -3.90
N THR A 846 7.87 15.12 -5.18
CA THR A 846 8.58 14.43 -6.27
C THR A 846 10.09 14.58 -6.13
N CYS A 847 10.57 15.82 -5.90
CA CYS A 847 11.99 16.08 -5.67
C CYS A 847 12.50 15.31 -4.44
N TYR A 848 11.71 15.25 -3.37
CA TYR A 848 12.05 14.47 -2.18
C TYR A 848 12.34 12.99 -2.51
N PHE A 849 11.48 12.32 -3.28
CA PHE A 849 11.75 10.94 -3.70
C PHE A 849 12.95 10.82 -4.66
N VAL A 850 13.16 11.79 -5.54
CA VAL A 850 14.32 11.83 -6.45
C VAL A 850 15.64 11.97 -5.68
N LEU A 851 15.68 12.79 -4.63
CA LEU A 851 16.83 12.87 -3.73
C LEU A 851 17.06 11.53 -3.00
N GLY A 852 15.99 10.80 -2.66
CA GLY A 852 16.08 9.45 -2.12
C GLY A 852 16.70 8.44 -3.09
N LEU A 853 16.44 8.57 -4.39
CA LEU A 853 17.10 7.77 -5.42
C LEU A 853 18.60 8.08 -5.51
N ILE A 854 18.98 9.36 -5.47
CA ILE A 854 20.40 9.79 -5.49
C ILE A 854 21.14 9.25 -4.24
N ALA A 855 20.46 9.24 -3.09
CA ALA A 855 20.97 8.69 -1.83
C ALA A 855 21.16 7.15 -1.82
N LYS A 856 21.00 6.45 -2.95
CA LYS A 856 21.32 5.01 -3.08
C LYS A 856 22.80 4.74 -3.35
N THR A 857 23.59 5.77 -3.65
CA THR A 857 25.03 5.63 -3.89
C THR A 857 25.81 6.33 -2.78
N GLN A 858 26.98 5.81 -2.43
CA GLN A 858 27.83 6.40 -1.39
C GLN A 858 28.24 7.84 -1.74
N GLN A 859 28.64 8.07 -3.00
CA GLN A 859 28.94 9.42 -3.50
C GLN A 859 27.71 10.34 -3.45
N GLY A 860 26.51 9.82 -3.75
CA GLY A 860 25.27 10.59 -3.62
C GLY A 860 24.96 10.99 -2.18
N VAL A 861 25.26 10.13 -1.21
CA VAL A 861 25.14 10.44 0.23
C VAL A 861 26.06 11.60 0.62
N GLU A 862 27.32 11.57 0.16
CA GLU A 862 28.30 12.63 0.41
C GLU A 862 27.87 13.95 -0.21
N LEU A 863 27.47 13.93 -1.49
CA LEU A 863 26.99 15.10 -2.23
C LEU A 863 25.76 15.74 -1.57
N LEU A 864 24.79 14.94 -1.14
CA LEU A 864 23.60 15.44 -0.43
C LEU A 864 23.97 16.02 0.95
N GLY A 865 24.93 15.41 1.64
CA GLY A 865 25.44 15.89 2.93
C GLY A 865 26.03 17.29 2.83
N GLU A 866 26.80 17.58 1.79
CA GLU A 866 27.37 18.92 1.53
C GLU A 866 26.30 19.98 1.28
N ILE A 867 25.15 19.59 0.71
CA ILE A 867 24.04 20.49 0.36
C ILE A 867 23.02 20.60 1.52
N GLY A 868 23.26 19.91 2.65
CA GLY A 868 22.43 20.01 3.85
C GLY A 868 21.31 18.98 3.97
N TRP A 869 21.44 17.85 3.27
CA TRP A 869 20.53 16.71 3.32
C TRP A 869 21.26 15.48 3.87
N GLU A 870 20.76 14.93 4.97
CA GLU A 870 21.39 13.78 5.63
C GLU A 870 20.70 12.48 5.17
N SER A 871 21.49 11.50 4.79
CA SER A 871 21.00 10.21 4.30
C SER A 871 21.06 9.13 5.37
N VAL A 872 20.19 8.12 5.24
CA VAL A 872 20.17 6.95 6.11
C VAL A 872 21.12 5.90 5.56
N VAL A 873 22.07 5.51 6.40
CA VAL A 873 22.99 4.40 6.16
C VAL A 873 22.68 3.24 7.10
N SER A 874 22.83 2.02 6.58
CA SER A 874 22.67 0.81 7.37
C SER A 874 23.83 0.63 8.37
N SER A 875 23.72 -0.35 9.27
CA SER A 875 24.79 -0.65 10.24
C SER A 875 26.12 -1.10 9.60
N ASN A 876 26.07 -1.57 8.35
CA ASN A 876 27.24 -1.90 7.53
C ASN A 876 27.73 -0.73 6.67
N GLY A 877 27.15 0.46 6.81
CA GLY A 877 27.53 1.66 6.07
C GLY A 877 26.99 1.71 4.64
N GLU A 878 26.05 0.84 4.26
CA GLU A 878 25.45 0.85 2.93
C GLU A 878 24.29 1.87 2.88
N PRO A 879 24.16 2.64 1.80
CA PRO A 879 23.05 3.58 1.64
C PRO A 879 21.70 2.87 1.49
N GLU A 880 20.69 3.28 2.26
CA GLU A 880 19.33 2.71 2.18
C GLU A 880 18.42 3.43 1.15
N GLY A 881 18.93 4.50 0.52
CA GLY A 881 18.13 5.33 -0.39
C GLY A 881 17.08 6.18 0.32
N LEU A 882 17.34 6.60 1.55
CA LEU A 882 16.48 7.51 2.31
C LEU A 882 17.28 8.76 2.67
N CYS A 883 16.68 9.93 2.52
CA CYS A 883 17.30 11.19 2.90
C CYS A 883 16.29 12.16 3.52
N VAL A 884 16.77 13.00 4.43
CA VAL A 884 15.97 14.02 5.11
C VAL A 884 16.74 15.34 5.18
N PRO A 885 16.05 16.49 5.08
CA PRO A 885 16.73 17.78 5.16
C PRO A 885 17.15 18.06 6.61
N LEU A 886 18.39 18.52 6.81
CA LEU A 886 18.86 18.98 8.13
C LEU A 886 18.05 20.18 8.61
N ASN A 887 17.66 21.06 7.69
CA ASN A 887 16.79 22.19 7.96
C ASN A 887 15.35 21.92 7.52
N LEU A 888 14.58 21.29 8.41
CA LEU A 888 13.16 20.98 8.20
C LEU A 888 12.34 22.21 7.83
N SER A 889 12.67 23.40 8.34
CA SER A 889 11.89 24.61 8.09
C SER A 889 11.97 25.08 6.64
N ARG A 890 13.06 24.80 5.92
CA ARG A 890 13.18 25.14 4.49
C ARG A 890 12.27 24.24 3.66
N PHE A 891 12.44 22.93 3.80
CA PHE A 891 11.66 21.97 3.05
C PHE A 891 10.16 21.99 3.41
N LEU A 892 9.80 21.97 4.70
CA LEU A 892 8.41 21.88 5.15
C LEU A 892 7.63 23.19 5.12
N SER A 893 8.23 24.29 4.63
CA SER A 893 7.55 25.57 4.50
C SER A 893 6.54 25.60 3.35
N ILE A 894 5.44 26.31 3.59
CA ILE A 894 4.52 26.77 2.55
C ILE A 894 4.59 28.29 2.54
N ARG A 895 4.77 28.90 1.36
CA ARG A 895 4.70 30.36 1.24
C ARG A 895 3.29 30.84 1.60
N ASN A 896 3.22 31.88 2.42
CA ASN A 896 1.95 32.52 2.76
C ASN A 896 1.25 33.03 1.50
N TRP A 897 -0.03 32.71 1.35
CA TRP A 897 -0.85 33.19 0.24
C TRP A 897 -1.94 34.13 0.73
N LYS A 898 -2.38 35.01 -0.16
CA LYS A 898 -3.51 35.91 0.10
C LYS A 898 -4.78 35.26 -0.45
N TYR A 899 -5.83 35.27 0.37
CA TYR A 899 -7.14 34.81 -0.06
C TYR A 899 -7.67 35.70 -1.18
N LYS A 900 -7.97 35.11 -2.33
CA LYS A 900 -8.65 35.78 -3.45
C LYS A 900 -10.14 35.70 -3.20
N ALA A 901 -10.71 36.80 -2.70
CA ALA A 901 -12.14 36.89 -2.44
C ALA A 901 -12.93 36.68 -3.74
N ALA A 902 -13.52 35.50 -3.86
CA ALA A 902 -14.42 35.17 -4.95
C ALA A 902 -15.85 35.58 -4.52
N LEU A 903 -16.07 36.87 -4.36
CA LEU A 903 -17.41 37.39 -4.04
C LEU A 903 -18.28 37.39 -5.29
N SER A 904 -19.58 37.18 -5.09
CA SER A 904 -20.56 37.33 -6.17
C SER A 904 -20.67 38.81 -6.52
N ALA A 905 -20.62 39.16 -7.80
CA ALA A 905 -20.98 40.52 -8.20
C ALA A 905 -22.46 40.77 -7.83
N PRO A 906 -22.84 42.02 -7.48
CA PRO A 906 -24.24 42.36 -7.29
C PRO A 906 -25.03 41.99 -8.56
N PRO A 907 -26.21 41.38 -8.43
CA PRO A 907 -27.02 41.03 -9.58
C PRO A 907 -27.40 42.30 -10.34
N GLN A 908 -27.21 42.27 -11.66
CA GLN A 908 -27.69 43.33 -12.53
C GLN A 908 -29.15 43.07 -12.88
N LEU A 909 -30.03 43.91 -12.35
CA LEU A 909 -31.46 43.80 -12.58
C LEU A 909 -31.90 44.72 -13.73
N PRO A 910 -32.87 44.30 -14.58
CA PRO A 910 -33.50 45.18 -15.55
C PRO A 910 -34.16 46.36 -14.85
N LYS A 911 -33.98 47.59 -15.35
CA LYS A 911 -34.67 48.79 -14.82
C LYS A 911 -36.19 48.64 -14.76
N SER A 912 -36.79 47.87 -15.67
CA SER A 912 -38.23 47.59 -15.69
C SER A 912 -38.73 46.85 -14.45
N ALA A 913 -37.88 45.99 -13.86
CA ALA A 913 -38.23 45.17 -12.69
C ALA A 913 -38.30 45.99 -11.39
N THR A 914 -37.67 47.18 -11.35
CA THR A 914 -37.65 48.09 -10.20
C THR A 914 -38.37 49.41 -10.47
N ALA A 915 -39.06 49.53 -11.61
CA ALA A 915 -39.72 50.77 -12.02
C ALA A 915 -40.97 51.06 -11.17
N ASP A 916 -41.66 50.02 -10.69
CA ASP A 916 -42.83 50.10 -9.84
C ASP A 916 -42.49 49.75 -8.38
N SER A 917 -43.16 50.42 -7.43
CA SER A 917 -42.94 50.20 -5.99
C SER A 917 -43.26 48.76 -5.57
N VAL A 918 -44.24 48.12 -6.23
CA VAL A 918 -44.64 46.73 -5.96
C VAL A 918 -43.55 45.74 -6.39
N GLY A 919 -42.99 45.89 -7.59
CA GLY A 919 -41.85 45.08 -8.07
C GLY A 919 -40.62 45.21 -7.17
N ALA A 920 -40.29 46.43 -6.73
CA ALA A 920 -39.20 46.68 -5.79
C ALA A 920 -39.45 46.00 -4.42
N ASP A 921 -40.68 46.07 -3.89
CA ASP A 921 -41.06 45.41 -2.64
C ASP A 921 -41.00 43.87 -2.75
N ILE A 922 -41.42 43.30 -3.88
CA ILE A 922 -41.30 41.85 -4.14
C ILE A 922 -39.83 41.42 -4.13
N LEU A 923 -38.96 42.12 -4.86
CA LEU A 923 -37.53 41.81 -4.93
C LEU A 923 -36.83 41.98 -3.59
N LYS A 924 -37.23 42.99 -2.80
CA LYS A 924 -36.73 43.19 -1.42
C LYS A 924 -37.07 42.01 -0.52
N ASN A 925 -38.34 41.61 -0.46
CA ASN A 925 -38.74 40.47 0.37
C ASN A 925 -38.08 39.17 -0.10
N ILE A 926 -37.92 38.96 -1.41
CA ILE A 926 -37.17 37.79 -1.93
C ILE A 926 -35.69 37.87 -1.52
N GLY A 927 -35.07 39.05 -1.55
CA GLY A 927 -33.72 39.26 -1.04
C GLY A 927 -33.60 38.93 0.45
N ASP A 928 -34.55 39.38 1.27
CA ASP A 928 -34.60 39.14 2.71
C ASP A 928 -34.75 37.64 3.05
N MET A 929 -35.39 36.85 2.16
CA MET A 929 -35.47 35.39 2.30
C MET A 929 -34.13 34.66 2.19
N SER A 930 -33.06 35.32 1.72
CA SER A 930 -31.70 34.74 1.78
C SER A 930 -31.16 34.67 3.21
N ASN A 931 -31.70 35.49 4.12
CA ASN A 931 -31.38 35.49 5.54
C ASN A 931 -32.43 34.71 6.33
N HIS A 932 -31.99 33.68 7.05
CA HIS A 932 -32.87 32.82 7.85
C HIS A 932 -33.69 33.58 8.91
N ILE A 933 -33.16 34.70 9.43
CA ILE A 933 -33.85 35.49 10.45
C ILE A 933 -35.06 36.23 9.84
N LEU A 934 -34.90 36.78 8.64
CA LEU A 934 -35.91 37.59 7.97
C LEU A 934 -36.88 36.77 7.11
N ALA A 935 -36.51 35.54 6.74
CA ALA A 935 -37.25 34.70 5.80
C ALA A 935 -38.72 34.44 6.18
N ASN A 936 -39.04 34.32 7.48
CA ASN A 936 -40.41 34.06 7.94
C ASN A 936 -41.32 35.29 7.79
N GLU A 937 -40.79 36.50 8.04
CA GLU A 937 -41.54 37.74 7.85
C GLU A 937 -41.69 38.05 6.36
N ALA A 938 -40.59 37.91 5.59
CA ALA A 938 -40.58 38.12 4.16
C ALA A 938 -41.53 37.17 3.41
N SER A 939 -41.65 35.89 3.81
CA SER A 939 -42.58 34.95 3.19
C SER A 939 -44.04 35.30 3.44
N LYS A 940 -44.39 35.77 4.66
CA LYS A 940 -45.75 36.26 4.96
C LYS A 940 -46.09 37.50 4.13
N ASN A 941 -45.14 38.43 3.99
CA ASN A 941 -45.31 39.63 3.18
C ASN A 941 -45.46 39.30 1.69
N LEU A 942 -44.69 38.34 1.15
CA LEU A 942 -44.83 37.85 -0.22
C LEU A 942 -46.18 37.19 -0.48
N ALA A 943 -46.68 36.39 0.47
CA ALA A 943 -48.01 35.80 0.37
C ALA A 943 -49.11 36.88 0.31
N ARG A 944 -49.00 37.94 1.13
CA ARG A 944 -49.91 39.09 1.10
C ARG A 944 -49.82 39.84 -0.23
N LEU A 945 -48.60 40.11 -0.73
CA LEU A 945 -48.40 40.77 -2.02
C LEU A 945 -48.97 39.95 -3.18
N LYS A 946 -48.87 38.61 -3.15
CA LYS A 946 -49.48 37.74 -4.17
C LYS A 946 -51.00 37.82 -4.16
N GLN A 947 -51.62 37.91 -2.98
CA GLN A 947 -53.08 38.07 -2.87
C GLN A 947 -53.57 39.41 -3.42
N VAL A 948 -52.82 40.49 -3.16
CA VAL A 948 -53.20 41.85 -3.56
C VAL A 948 -52.85 42.14 -5.03
N TYR A 949 -51.70 41.65 -5.51
CA TYR A 949 -51.17 41.94 -6.85
C TYR A 949 -50.76 40.64 -7.59
N PRO A 950 -51.71 39.77 -7.94
CA PRO A 950 -51.41 38.48 -8.58
C PRO A 950 -50.72 38.61 -9.95
N ASP A 951 -51.04 39.66 -10.72
CA ASP A 951 -50.46 39.86 -12.06
C ASP A 951 -48.97 40.23 -12.03
N SER A 952 -48.49 40.84 -10.94
CA SER A 952 -47.05 41.11 -10.76
C SER A 952 -46.21 39.83 -10.70
N PHE A 953 -46.79 38.70 -10.27
CA PHE A 953 -46.10 37.40 -10.20
C PHE A 953 -46.09 36.62 -11.53
N LYS A 954 -46.70 37.16 -12.59
CA LYS A 954 -46.64 36.62 -13.96
C LYS A 954 -45.65 37.37 -14.85
N ARG A 955 -45.09 38.48 -14.37
CA ARG A 955 -44.16 39.34 -15.10
C ARG A 955 -42.81 38.63 -15.34
N VAL A 956 -42.38 38.60 -16.59
CA VAL A 956 -41.14 37.94 -17.03
C VAL A 956 -39.88 38.66 -16.54
N ASP A 957 -39.90 39.99 -16.50
CA ASP A 957 -38.78 40.80 -16.03
C ASP A 957 -38.50 40.64 -14.53
N LEU A 958 -39.56 40.53 -13.71
CA LEU A 958 -39.45 40.18 -12.30
C LEU A 958 -38.97 38.74 -12.12
N TYR A 959 -39.50 37.77 -12.87
CA TYR A 959 -39.06 36.37 -12.78
C TYR A 959 -37.57 36.20 -13.16
N TYR A 960 -37.11 36.89 -14.21
CA TYR A 960 -35.70 36.93 -14.57
C TYR A 960 -34.84 37.51 -13.44
N SER A 961 -35.28 38.62 -12.83
CA SER A 961 -34.62 39.25 -11.68
C SER A 961 -34.52 38.30 -10.48
N VAL A 962 -35.57 37.55 -10.20
CA VAL A 962 -35.58 36.52 -9.16
C VAL A 962 -34.57 35.40 -9.47
N CYS A 963 -34.49 34.93 -10.71
CA CYS A 963 -33.49 33.94 -11.11
C CYS A 963 -32.05 34.46 -10.92
N GLN A 964 -31.81 35.75 -11.17
CA GLN A 964 -30.52 36.41 -10.90
C GLN A 964 -30.22 36.51 -9.40
N LEU A 965 -31.23 36.84 -8.57
CA LEU A 965 -31.09 36.84 -7.10
C LEU A 965 -30.74 35.45 -6.58
N LEU A 966 -31.47 34.41 -7.03
CA LEU A 966 -31.23 33.01 -6.66
C LEU A 966 -29.84 32.50 -7.09
N GLY A 967 -29.24 33.13 -8.11
CA GLY A 967 -27.87 32.83 -8.56
C GLY A 967 -26.78 33.67 -7.89
N SER A 968 -27.12 34.83 -7.34
CA SER A 968 -26.16 35.76 -6.73
C SER A 968 -26.08 35.62 -5.22
N TYR A 969 -27.19 35.24 -4.55
CA TYR A 969 -27.28 35.08 -3.10
C TYR A 969 -27.53 33.63 -2.70
N HIS A 970 -27.27 33.31 -1.43
CA HIS A 970 -27.44 31.96 -0.90
C HIS A 970 -28.88 31.75 -0.41
N PHE A 971 -29.56 30.75 -0.95
CA PHE A 971 -30.91 30.38 -0.60
C PHE A 971 -30.99 28.88 -0.35
N ARG A 972 -31.55 28.48 0.80
CA ARG A 972 -31.78 27.07 1.13
C ARG A 972 -32.85 26.46 0.23
N SER A 973 -32.80 25.14 0.02
CA SER A 973 -33.72 24.45 -0.90
C SER A 973 -35.22 24.74 -0.67
N PRO A 974 -35.76 24.75 0.58
CA PRO A 974 -37.19 25.06 0.80
C PRO A 974 -37.56 26.48 0.36
N VAL A 975 -36.65 27.44 0.56
CA VAL A 975 -36.84 28.83 0.14
C VAL A 975 -36.78 28.95 -1.38
N ARG A 976 -35.83 28.27 -2.04
CA ARG A 976 -35.75 28.25 -3.52
C ARG A 976 -37.04 27.71 -4.13
N LYS A 977 -37.58 26.62 -3.57
CA LYS A 977 -38.86 26.03 -3.98
C LYS A 977 -39.99 27.06 -3.86
N TYR A 978 -40.18 27.65 -2.68
CA TYR A 978 -41.21 28.66 -2.45
C TYR A 978 -41.11 29.86 -3.40
N VAL A 979 -39.91 30.42 -3.56
CA VAL A 979 -39.65 31.58 -4.43
C VAL A 979 -39.89 31.26 -5.91
N LEU A 980 -39.69 30.02 -6.35
CA LEU A 980 -39.93 29.63 -7.75
C LEU A 980 -41.39 29.21 -8.00
N GLU A 981 -42.08 28.64 -7.01
CA GLU A 981 -43.49 28.24 -7.09
C GLU A 981 -44.45 29.43 -6.99
N ILE A 982 -44.06 30.50 -6.28
CA ILE A 982 -44.91 31.69 -6.16
C ILE A 982 -45.12 32.38 -7.52
N PHE A 983 -44.15 32.26 -8.44
CA PHE A 983 -44.24 32.68 -9.85
C PHE A 983 -44.72 31.51 -10.72
N GLU A 984 -46.00 31.51 -11.09
CA GLU A 984 -46.68 30.46 -11.87
C GLU A 984 -46.31 30.48 -13.37
N MET A 985 -45.02 30.65 -13.69
CA MET A 985 -44.51 30.72 -15.06
C MET A 985 -44.67 29.37 -15.78
N ARG A 986 -45.13 29.39 -17.03
CA ARG A 986 -45.13 28.24 -17.94
C ARG A 986 -44.05 28.44 -19.00
N PHE A 987 -43.09 27.52 -19.09
CA PHE A 987 -42.02 27.57 -20.10
C PHE A 987 -42.54 27.25 -21.51
N THR A 988 -43.25 28.20 -22.11
CA THR A 988 -43.63 28.19 -23.53
C THR A 988 -42.50 28.78 -24.39
N SER A 989 -42.55 28.55 -25.71
CA SER A 989 -41.58 29.10 -26.66
C SER A 989 -41.54 30.63 -26.63
N GLU A 990 -42.70 31.27 -26.42
CA GLU A 990 -42.85 32.72 -26.26
C GLU A 990 -42.12 33.25 -25.02
N LEU A 991 -42.33 32.61 -23.85
CA LEU A 991 -41.63 33.01 -22.62
C LEU A 991 -40.10 32.89 -22.75
N LEU A 992 -39.62 31.82 -23.39
CA LEU A 992 -38.19 31.60 -23.62
C LEU A 992 -37.60 32.66 -24.57
N GLN A 993 -38.38 33.15 -25.53
CA GLN A 993 -37.97 34.21 -26.43
C GLN A 993 -37.93 35.57 -25.70
N GLU A 994 -38.93 35.88 -24.87
CA GLU A 994 -38.92 37.09 -24.03
C GLU A 994 -37.74 37.11 -23.04
N LEU A 995 -37.38 35.95 -22.46
CA LEU A 995 -36.19 35.82 -21.61
C LEU A 995 -34.88 36.04 -22.38
N ASP A 996 -34.81 35.60 -23.63
CA ASP A 996 -33.67 35.85 -24.50
C ASP A 996 -33.52 37.34 -24.82
N ASP A 997 -34.62 38.01 -25.19
CA ASP A 997 -34.66 39.42 -25.53
C ASP A 997 -34.25 40.29 -24.32
N LEU A 998 -34.73 39.96 -23.12
CA LEU A 998 -34.31 40.60 -21.87
C LEU A 998 -32.81 40.41 -21.61
N SER A 999 -32.29 39.20 -21.80
CA SER A 999 -30.86 38.91 -21.60
C SER A 999 -29.97 39.67 -22.60
N ALA A 1000 -30.40 39.80 -23.85
CA ALA A 1000 -29.69 40.53 -24.90
C ALA A 1000 -29.66 42.04 -24.59
N THR A 1001 -30.78 42.58 -24.13
CA THR A 1001 -30.92 43.98 -23.74
C THR A 1001 -29.99 44.35 -22.57
N ILE A 1002 -29.85 43.46 -21.58
CA ILE A 1002 -28.95 43.65 -20.43
C ILE A 1002 -27.46 43.61 -20.85
N THR A 1003 -27.13 42.79 -21.85
CA THR A 1003 -25.74 42.64 -22.32
C THR A 1003 -25.29 43.85 -23.17
N GLN A 1004 -26.23 44.60 -23.76
CA GLN A 1004 -25.96 45.66 -24.72
C GLN A 1004 -26.14 47.10 -24.18
N SER A 1005 -26.65 47.32 -22.96
CA SER A 1005 -27.11 48.66 -22.51
C SER A 1005 -26.73 49.07 -21.08
N THR A 1006 -26.69 50.39 -20.84
CA THR A 1006 -26.59 51.09 -19.54
C THR A 1006 -27.91 51.08 -18.73
N SER A 1007 -28.86 50.17 -19.05
CA SER A 1007 -30.19 50.10 -18.43
C SER A 1007 -30.30 49.07 -17.30
N CYS A 1008 -29.31 48.99 -16.42
CA CYS A 1008 -29.31 48.10 -15.25
C CYS A 1008 -29.10 48.88 -13.95
N ILE A 1009 -29.58 48.31 -12.84
CA ILE A 1009 -29.34 48.82 -11.49
C ILE A 1009 -28.71 47.70 -10.66
N PRO A 1010 -27.56 47.93 -9.99
CA PRO A 1010 -27.02 46.97 -9.05
C PRO A 1010 -27.97 46.87 -7.85
N PHE A 1011 -28.46 45.66 -7.58
CA PHE A 1011 -29.32 45.42 -6.42
C PHE A 1011 -28.49 45.05 -5.20
N THR A 1012 -28.71 45.73 -4.08
CA THR A 1012 -28.11 45.39 -2.78
C THR A 1012 -29.21 45.21 -1.75
N THR A 1013 -29.24 44.05 -1.10
CA THR A 1013 -30.09 43.82 0.09
C THR A 1013 -29.63 44.75 1.21
N THR A 1014 -30.46 45.70 1.63
CA THR A 1014 -30.17 46.59 2.77
C THR A 1014 -30.19 45.81 4.07
N THR A 1015 -29.05 45.31 4.52
CA THR A 1015 -28.90 44.84 5.90
C THR A 1015 -28.71 46.05 6.81
N SER A 1016 -29.73 46.41 7.58
CA SER A 1016 -29.64 47.41 8.64
C SER A 1016 -28.76 46.88 9.79
N SER A 1017 -27.46 47.12 9.71
CA SER A 1017 -26.56 47.06 10.86
C SER A 1017 -25.50 48.18 10.89
N ASP A 1018 -25.59 49.19 10.03
CA ASP A 1018 -24.73 50.40 10.08
C ASP A 1018 -25.51 51.63 10.55
N LYS A 1019 -26.01 51.55 11.78
CA LYS A 1019 -26.38 52.74 12.59
C LYS A 1019 -25.63 52.71 13.92
N SER A 1020 -24.32 52.72 13.86
CA SER A 1020 -23.50 53.32 14.91
C SER A 1020 -22.22 53.87 14.29
N PHE A 1021 -21.86 55.09 14.68
CA PHE A 1021 -20.71 55.89 14.23
C PHE A 1021 -20.86 56.68 12.92
N GLN A 1022 -21.79 57.65 12.93
CA GLN A 1022 -21.46 58.98 12.44
C GLN A 1022 -21.38 59.93 13.64
N LYS A 1023 -20.19 60.48 13.90
CA LYS A 1023 -20.03 61.74 14.66
C LYS A 1023 -19.47 62.82 13.72
N PRO A 1024 -19.83 64.09 13.95
CA PRO A 1024 -19.78 65.14 12.94
C PRO A 1024 -18.38 65.73 12.78
N SER A 1025 -18.17 66.27 11.59
CA SER A 1025 -17.02 67.04 11.12
C SER A 1025 -16.66 68.23 12.00
N THR A 1026 -15.40 68.27 12.47
CA THR A 1026 -14.68 69.52 12.74
C THR A 1026 -13.21 69.39 12.30
N SER A 1027 -12.73 70.45 11.67
CA SER A 1027 -11.41 70.66 11.09
C SER A 1027 -10.30 70.83 12.15
N ALA A 1028 -9.22 70.06 12.05
CA ALA A 1028 -7.85 70.48 12.39
C ALA A 1028 -6.84 69.44 11.91
N ALA A 1029 -5.74 69.91 11.33
CA ALA A 1029 -4.60 69.11 10.89
C ALA A 1029 -3.89 68.39 12.06
N ILE A 1030 -3.24 67.25 11.78
CA ILE A 1030 -1.90 66.79 12.25
C ILE A 1030 -1.74 65.26 11.98
N THR A 1031 -0.72 64.93 11.17
CA THR A 1031 0.07 63.68 11.00
C THR A 1031 -0.34 62.34 11.62
N ASN A 1032 -0.49 61.28 10.80
CA ASN A 1032 0.38 60.08 10.71
C ASN A 1032 -0.29 58.93 9.90
N PRO A 1033 0.42 58.24 8.97
CA PRO A 1033 -0.07 57.05 8.30
C PRO A 1033 0.52 55.80 8.95
N ASN A 1034 -0.16 55.25 9.96
CA ASN A 1034 0.04 53.87 10.42
C ASN A 1034 -1.08 53.54 11.41
N ASP A 1035 -2.12 52.84 10.95
CA ASP A 1035 -2.92 51.99 11.83
C ASP A 1035 -3.37 50.76 11.05
N SER A 1036 -2.52 49.74 11.16
CA SER A 1036 -2.81 48.35 10.86
C SER A 1036 -3.84 47.80 11.86
N ILE A 1037 -4.87 47.15 11.35
CA ILE A 1037 -5.72 46.21 12.12
C ILE A 1037 -4.81 45.24 12.87
N PRO A 1038 -5.01 44.97 14.17
CA PRO A 1038 -4.07 44.19 14.96
C PRO A 1038 -3.99 42.77 14.42
N GLN A 1039 -2.88 42.46 13.74
CA GLN A 1039 -2.37 41.10 13.66
C GLN A 1039 -2.06 40.69 15.10
N GLU A 1040 -2.69 39.62 15.58
CA GLU A 1040 -2.22 38.91 16.76
C GLU A 1040 -0.78 38.45 16.49
N LYS A 1041 0.19 39.26 16.90
CA LYS A 1041 1.54 38.79 17.21
C LYS A 1041 1.44 38.00 18.50
N LEU A 1042 1.08 36.73 18.37
CA LEU A 1042 1.48 35.73 19.35
C LEU A 1042 2.99 35.52 19.15
N GLU A 1043 3.79 36.26 19.90
CA GLU A 1043 5.20 35.92 20.07
C GLU A 1043 5.29 34.51 20.65
N ALA A 1044 5.59 33.54 19.80
CA ALA A 1044 6.02 32.23 20.26
C ALA A 1044 7.32 32.44 21.03
N LYS A 1045 7.39 31.99 22.29
CA LYS A 1045 8.68 31.78 22.96
C LYS A 1045 9.50 30.86 22.07
N THR A 1046 10.49 31.42 21.39
CA THR A 1046 11.51 30.70 20.64
C THR A 1046 12.27 29.85 21.66
N LYS A 1047 11.91 28.58 21.79
CA LYS A 1047 12.86 27.58 22.25
C LYS A 1047 13.52 27.04 21.00
N MET A 1048 14.68 27.62 20.64
CA MET A 1048 15.57 26.97 19.70
C MET A 1048 16.01 25.64 20.32
N MET A 1049 15.37 24.54 19.92
CA MET A 1049 16.10 23.30 19.70
C MET A 1049 16.14 23.12 18.19
N GLY A 1050 17.01 23.91 17.54
CA GLY A 1050 17.49 23.52 16.23
C GLY A 1050 18.35 22.27 16.38
N PHE A 1051 18.35 21.43 15.35
CA PHE A 1051 19.40 20.44 15.14
C PHE A 1051 20.75 21.17 15.00
N HIS A 1052 21.35 21.56 16.13
CA HIS A 1052 22.73 22.00 16.15
C HIS A 1052 23.58 20.75 16.04
N VAL A 1053 24.03 20.48 14.82
CA VAL A 1053 25.26 19.71 14.57
C VAL A 1053 26.36 20.48 15.31
N ALA A 1054 26.80 19.94 16.45
CA ALA A 1054 28.03 20.39 17.06
C ALA A 1054 29.17 19.94 16.14
N SER A 1055 29.91 20.92 15.61
CA SER A 1055 31.23 20.73 14.99
C SER A 1055 32.18 19.99 15.92
#